data_AF-A0A075LPE8-F1
#
_entry.id   AF-A0A075LPE8-F1
#
_cell.length_a   1.000
_cell.length_b   1.000
_cell.length_c   1.000
_cell.angle_alpha   90.00
_cell.angle_beta   90.00
_cell.angle_gamma   90.00
#
_symmetry.space_group_name_H-M   'P 1'
#
loop_
_entity.id
_entity.type
_entity.pdbx_description
1 polymer ?
#
loop_
_entity_poly.entity_id
_entity_poly.type
_entity_poly.pdbx_seq_one_letter_code
_entity_poly.pdbx_strand_id
1 'polypeptide(L)'
;MIIFVPGIKGSELYEGDNKRWFPSTKKDVDLLDIKKELRSESIIGRVRPYGIEKLDHVIYQGLLDEFDPSILSVFPYDWRLSVFTHVDRLVDRIINLSETSGEKIVLIAHSMGGMISKLAINEIYSRGEIERLEKFVTVGTPWHGAPDSYKALLYGEPGIFENFKEILQFLKVENTRELARNMPSVYQLLPSRKYFDHPDGKFILSQEMDDMTYESFITNINYIHDKDKDANDYLDAWNTYMEPLHKAMQASLPPGVVHECLIGHSNPTLYKVPDTSKIGLGIKRYKLSSSFMNGDGVVPIHSAVPDHDANLYFVKGEHSKLCSSPEVLEFIKWVIEEDKDAMPPGIIAGTKEQLPVNSNLKAGFIAKIMCPVESTILDEDGKYIAGVFDTSISAISDLAGDENVKFFSIGDSKHIYLADQKEQDLTFDIRAYEEGIASVSIQVFNEEGSTELNFETIPVNNRSSAKLIIPAEEDIENAVLNYKGEEIKPTEKNVVGNDIVQQVPIPKIKIGFEPTEGVKKVPYKTTFSGPVILTVESDFKDNIEELFYSVDGENIQKYSEGAIISLSSGEHNIELFGKDIYSRPLISSFAKLYIDNEAPRTRAKLLIEPEGIFCSFQGISNNSNVKTFYRFIRDENNVDDVEWDSTGTNIDIAIPSSHRSYLLEDPNNKIKIEFYTINTEFGFEEPKNILEFNLGEIPRLMWEDTNQTVSPSIIWQNIFQHGLLSLSEYKVNQLIHRKYTDIRIDDIISNNVKGICFESEILTVEVMFSEKYSLFFSGPPTELLKLGQEYEFSFELKTERTNESVTTTNPRAKLHPLRAPSLPDDIIHLVEENGVFSGKFTVGNNFQNYKHKLIITDVKNITPPLREIPLLLDEDNE
;
A
#
# COMPACT_ATOMS: atom_id res chain seq x y z
N MET A 1 34.08 -16.99 -44.65
CA MET A 1 34.20 -15.83 -43.71
C MET A 1 33.21 -15.97 -42.57
N ILE A 2 33.48 -15.44 -41.38
CA ILE A 2 32.61 -15.56 -40.20
C ILE A 2 32.02 -14.20 -39.82
N ILE A 3 30.71 -14.14 -39.56
CA ILE A 3 30.08 -13.02 -38.86
C ILE A 3 29.56 -13.50 -37.50
N PHE A 4 30.00 -12.84 -36.43
CA PHE A 4 29.49 -13.07 -35.07
C PHE A 4 28.48 -12.00 -34.65
N VAL A 5 27.29 -12.44 -34.22
CA VAL A 5 26.21 -11.58 -33.71
C VAL A 5 26.01 -11.85 -32.21
N PRO A 6 26.29 -10.87 -31.33
CA PRO A 6 26.24 -11.07 -29.88
C PRO A 6 24.80 -11.13 -29.34
N GLY A 7 24.67 -11.59 -28.09
CA GLY A 7 23.41 -11.56 -27.35
C GLY A 7 23.00 -10.16 -26.88
N ILE A 8 21.83 -10.08 -26.23
CA ILE A 8 21.37 -8.87 -25.54
C ILE A 8 22.44 -8.41 -24.54
N LYS A 9 22.73 -7.09 -24.50
CA LYS A 9 23.80 -6.48 -23.69
C LYS A 9 25.22 -6.99 -23.99
N GLY A 10 25.41 -7.72 -25.09
CA GLY A 10 26.70 -8.19 -25.54
C GLY A 10 27.52 -7.17 -26.34
N SER A 11 26.91 -6.06 -26.75
CA SER A 11 27.59 -4.95 -27.45
C SER A 11 27.85 -3.79 -26.51
N GLU A 12 29.00 -3.14 -26.65
CA GLU A 12 29.31 -1.88 -25.99
C GLU A 12 28.43 -0.76 -26.56
N LEU A 13 27.94 0.14 -25.69
CA LEU A 13 27.15 1.30 -26.09
C LEU A 13 27.85 2.60 -25.69
N TYR A 14 27.88 3.56 -26.61
CA TYR A 14 28.58 4.84 -26.47
C TYR A 14 27.65 6.03 -26.72
N GLU A 15 27.82 7.08 -25.91
CA GLU A 15 27.28 8.42 -26.16
C GLU A 15 28.43 9.33 -26.62
N GLY A 16 28.52 9.56 -27.93
CA GLY A 16 29.73 10.15 -28.54
C GLY A 16 30.93 9.20 -28.37
N ASP A 17 31.93 9.65 -27.63
CA ASP A 17 33.13 8.86 -27.28
C ASP A 17 33.06 8.25 -25.87
N ASN A 18 31.98 8.51 -25.12
CA ASN A 18 31.84 8.02 -23.75
C ASN A 18 31.16 6.65 -23.74
N LYS A 19 31.88 5.62 -23.29
CA LYS A 19 31.30 4.29 -23.04
C LYS A 19 30.28 4.36 -21.90
N ARG A 20 29.04 3.98 -22.17
CA ARG A 20 27.94 3.91 -21.20
C ARG A 20 27.68 2.49 -20.72
N TRP A 21 27.94 1.50 -21.57
CA TRP A 21 27.79 0.09 -21.23
C TRP A 21 29.12 -0.65 -21.41
N PHE A 22 29.70 -1.27 -20.38
CA PHE A 22 29.22 -1.52 -19.01
C PHE A 22 29.28 -0.27 -18.10
N PRO A 23 28.25 0.02 -17.28
CA PRO A 23 28.15 1.28 -16.53
C PRO A 23 29.23 1.36 -15.44
N SER A 24 29.91 2.50 -15.36
CA SER A 24 30.90 2.78 -14.31
C SER A 24 30.35 3.70 -13.23
N THR A 25 29.25 4.38 -13.52
CA THR A 25 28.59 5.33 -12.62
C THR A 25 27.08 5.19 -12.69
N LYS A 26 26.37 5.74 -11.69
CA LYS A 26 24.90 5.86 -11.72
C LYS A 26 24.41 6.60 -12.97
N LYS A 27 25.13 7.66 -13.36
CA LYS A 27 24.78 8.48 -14.52
C LYS A 27 24.84 7.68 -15.82
N ASP A 28 25.73 6.69 -15.93
CA ASP A 28 25.78 5.83 -17.10
C ASP A 28 24.51 4.99 -17.24
N VAL A 29 23.92 4.52 -16.13
CA VAL A 29 22.63 3.81 -16.12
C VAL A 29 21.51 4.72 -16.58
N ASP A 30 21.44 5.94 -16.05
CA ASP A 30 20.40 6.93 -16.42
C ASP A 30 20.50 7.31 -17.92
N LEU A 31 21.71 7.29 -18.50
CA LEU A 31 21.96 7.59 -19.92
C LEU A 31 21.73 6.40 -20.86
N LEU A 32 21.43 5.20 -20.34
CA LEU A 32 20.98 4.07 -21.14
C LEU A 32 19.48 4.16 -21.51
N ASP A 33 18.79 5.22 -21.11
CA ASP A 33 17.40 5.50 -21.51
C ASP A 33 17.21 5.38 -23.03
N ILE A 34 16.12 4.70 -23.43
CA ILE A 34 15.78 4.41 -24.83
C ILE A 34 15.66 5.67 -25.71
N LYS A 35 15.34 6.82 -25.12
CA LYS A 35 15.23 8.12 -25.80
C LYS A 35 16.59 8.70 -26.19
N LYS A 36 17.70 8.13 -25.69
CA LYS A 36 19.07 8.52 -26.05
C LYS A 36 19.57 7.66 -27.21
N GLU A 37 19.99 8.32 -28.28
CA GLU A 37 20.70 7.66 -29.38
C GLU A 37 22.10 7.25 -28.91
N LEU A 38 22.38 5.94 -28.93
CA LEU A 38 23.68 5.39 -28.59
C LEU A 38 24.27 4.63 -29.77
N ARG A 39 25.59 4.69 -29.90
CA ARG A 39 26.37 3.98 -30.91
C ARG A 39 26.85 2.65 -30.35
N SER A 40 26.75 1.60 -31.17
CA SER A 40 27.40 0.31 -30.94
C SER A 40 28.69 0.20 -31.75
N GLU A 41 29.82 -0.03 -31.09
CA GLU A 41 31.15 -0.04 -31.74
C GLU A 41 31.81 -1.41 -31.76
N SER A 42 31.67 -2.15 -30.67
CA SER A 42 32.34 -3.43 -30.46
C SER A 42 31.49 -4.31 -29.56
N ILE A 43 31.92 -5.56 -29.40
CA ILE A 43 31.33 -6.51 -28.46
C ILE A 43 32.13 -6.52 -27.15
N ILE A 44 31.49 -6.94 -26.07
CA ILE A 44 32.15 -7.02 -24.77
C ILE A 44 32.96 -8.30 -24.69
N GLY A 45 34.29 -8.19 -24.73
CA GLY A 45 35.17 -9.34 -24.52
C GLY A 45 35.15 -9.84 -23.07
N ARG A 46 35.39 -8.92 -22.12
CA ARG A 46 35.60 -9.21 -20.70
C ARG A 46 35.13 -8.04 -19.83
N VAL A 47 34.64 -8.33 -18.62
CA VAL A 47 34.24 -7.32 -17.62
C VAL A 47 34.99 -7.58 -16.31
N ARG A 48 35.63 -6.54 -15.77
CA ARG A 48 36.34 -6.55 -14.49
C ARG A 48 35.86 -5.40 -13.60
N PRO A 49 35.31 -5.66 -12.40
CA PRO A 49 35.00 -4.59 -11.45
C PRO A 49 36.27 -4.13 -10.76
N TYR A 50 36.51 -2.81 -10.78
CA TYR A 50 37.49 -2.12 -9.92
C TYR A 50 38.85 -2.83 -9.70
N GLY A 51 39.37 -3.54 -10.71
CA GLY A 51 40.67 -4.22 -10.63
C GLY A 51 40.70 -5.48 -9.75
N ILE A 52 39.55 -6.05 -9.37
CA ILE A 52 39.47 -7.30 -8.60
C ILE A 52 39.55 -8.49 -9.58
N GLU A 53 40.75 -9.02 -9.77
CA GLU A 53 41.00 -10.13 -10.72
C GLU A 53 40.18 -11.39 -10.43
N LYS A 54 39.83 -11.65 -9.16
CA LYS A 54 39.03 -12.81 -8.76
C LYS A 54 37.57 -12.78 -9.23
N LEU A 55 37.09 -11.63 -9.71
CA LEU A 55 35.71 -11.44 -10.19
C LEU A 55 35.69 -11.11 -11.69
N ASP A 56 36.60 -11.70 -12.45
CA ASP A 56 36.74 -11.46 -13.88
C ASP A 56 35.72 -12.30 -14.68
N HIS A 57 34.89 -11.66 -15.50
CA HIS A 57 33.91 -12.34 -16.34
C HIS A 57 34.28 -12.25 -17.81
N VAL A 58 34.61 -13.41 -18.39
CA VAL A 58 34.96 -13.57 -19.80
C VAL A 58 33.70 -13.89 -20.60
N ILE A 59 33.28 -12.97 -21.48
CA ILE A 59 32.02 -13.08 -22.22
C ILE A 59 32.29 -13.60 -23.64
N TYR A 60 32.93 -12.76 -24.47
CA TYR A 60 33.28 -13.09 -25.85
C TYR A 60 34.79 -13.08 -26.12
N GLN A 61 35.63 -12.83 -25.11
CA GLN A 61 37.07 -12.79 -25.32
C GLN A 61 37.59 -14.13 -25.85
N GLY A 62 37.05 -15.27 -25.41
CA GLY A 62 37.47 -16.58 -25.93
C GLY A 62 37.24 -16.69 -27.44
N LEU A 63 36.09 -16.27 -27.94
CA LEU A 63 35.80 -16.22 -29.38
C LEU A 63 36.70 -15.24 -30.13
N LEU A 64 37.00 -14.07 -29.56
CA LEU A 64 37.88 -13.08 -30.16
C LEU A 64 39.34 -13.55 -30.23
N ASP A 65 39.79 -14.31 -29.22
CA ASP A 65 41.14 -14.86 -29.16
C ASP A 65 41.31 -16.08 -30.08
N GLU A 66 40.23 -16.83 -30.29
CA GLU A 66 40.24 -18.07 -31.05
C GLU A 66 40.25 -17.88 -32.58
N PHE A 67 39.46 -16.93 -33.09
CA PHE A 67 39.34 -16.73 -34.54
C PHE A 67 40.17 -15.54 -35.01
N ASP A 68 40.94 -15.73 -36.10
CA ASP A 68 41.77 -14.68 -36.68
C ASP A 68 40.90 -13.46 -37.09
N PRO A 69 41.28 -12.22 -36.71
CA PRO A 69 40.54 -11.01 -37.06
C PRO A 69 40.36 -10.78 -38.57
N SER A 70 41.17 -11.44 -39.42
CA SER A 70 41.03 -11.41 -40.87
C SER A 70 39.87 -12.25 -41.40
N ILE A 71 39.39 -13.24 -40.63
CA ILE A 71 38.26 -14.11 -41.00
C ILE A 71 37.02 -13.85 -40.14
N LEU A 72 37.18 -13.26 -38.96
CA LEU A 72 36.10 -12.93 -38.03
C LEU A 72 35.66 -11.47 -38.17
N SER A 73 34.38 -11.25 -38.45
CA SER A 73 33.72 -9.95 -38.36
C SER A 73 32.68 -9.96 -37.25
N VAL A 74 32.72 -8.99 -36.34
CA VAL A 74 31.66 -8.82 -35.32
C VAL A 74 30.56 -7.87 -35.80
N PHE A 75 29.33 -8.10 -35.34
CA PHE A 75 28.18 -7.21 -35.59
C PHE A 75 27.63 -6.64 -34.27
N PRO A 76 28.24 -5.60 -33.71
CA PRO A 76 27.73 -4.95 -32.51
C PRO A 76 26.47 -4.16 -32.83
N TYR A 77 25.45 -4.19 -31.98
CA TYR A 77 24.16 -3.51 -32.18
C TYR A 77 23.62 -2.89 -30.89
N ASP A 78 22.69 -1.94 -31.04
CA ASP A 78 21.98 -1.38 -29.90
C ASP A 78 20.93 -2.36 -29.37
N TRP A 79 21.32 -3.16 -28.39
CA TRP A 79 20.54 -4.22 -27.80
C TRP A 79 19.32 -3.74 -27.01
N ARG A 80 19.10 -2.43 -26.86
CA ARG A 80 17.91 -1.84 -26.23
C ARG A 80 16.73 -1.79 -27.21
N LEU A 81 17.03 -1.66 -28.50
CA LEU A 81 16.04 -1.48 -29.57
C LEU A 81 15.42 -2.81 -30.00
N SER A 82 14.31 -2.71 -30.72
CA SER A 82 13.66 -3.87 -31.34
C SER A 82 14.61 -4.60 -32.29
N VAL A 83 14.65 -5.93 -32.25
CA VAL A 83 15.53 -6.77 -33.10
C VAL A 83 15.38 -6.47 -34.59
N PHE A 84 14.19 -6.05 -35.03
CA PHE A 84 13.90 -5.68 -36.42
C PHE A 84 14.70 -4.47 -36.91
N THR A 85 15.07 -3.55 -36.01
CA THR A 85 15.82 -2.32 -36.36
C THR A 85 17.25 -2.61 -36.85
N HIS A 86 17.77 -3.80 -36.56
CA HIS A 86 19.14 -4.19 -36.88
C HIS A 86 19.25 -5.09 -38.13
N VAL A 87 18.12 -5.55 -38.67
CA VAL A 87 18.08 -6.57 -39.72
C VAL A 87 18.75 -6.07 -40.99
N ASP A 88 18.33 -4.94 -41.54
CA ASP A 88 18.89 -4.41 -42.79
C ASP A 88 20.40 -4.18 -42.69
N ARG A 89 20.87 -3.65 -41.56
CA ARG A 89 22.30 -3.42 -41.33
C ARG A 89 23.09 -4.73 -41.27
N LEU A 90 22.52 -5.80 -40.72
CA LEU A 90 23.14 -7.12 -40.72
C LEU A 90 23.15 -7.73 -42.12
N VAL A 91 22.05 -7.60 -42.87
CA VAL A 91 21.95 -8.05 -44.27
C VAL A 91 23.01 -7.35 -45.12
N ASP A 92 23.12 -6.03 -45.03
CA ASP A 92 24.12 -5.25 -45.75
C ASP A 92 25.54 -5.67 -45.34
N ARG A 93 25.77 -5.97 -44.07
CA ARG A 93 27.07 -6.47 -43.60
C ARG A 93 27.42 -7.84 -44.19
N ILE A 94 26.45 -8.76 -44.24
CA ILE A 94 26.61 -10.10 -44.82
C ILE A 94 26.92 -9.99 -46.32
N ILE A 95 26.12 -9.23 -47.06
CA ILE A 95 26.29 -9.05 -48.51
C ILE A 95 27.65 -8.42 -48.80
N ASN A 96 27.96 -7.27 -48.18
CA ASN A 96 29.23 -6.58 -48.42
C ASN A 96 30.44 -7.45 -48.06
N LEU A 97 30.39 -8.20 -46.96
CA LEU A 97 31.51 -9.07 -46.57
C LEU A 97 31.68 -10.23 -47.56
N SER A 98 30.58 -10.83 -48.01
CA SER A 98 30.61 -11.90 -49.02
C SER A 98 31.18 -11.39 -50.34
N GLU A 99 30.76 -10.20 -50.79
CA GLU A 99 31.25 -9.59 -52.04
C GLU A 99 32.73 -9.22 -51.98
N THR A 100 33.15 -8.60 -50.87
CA THR A 100 34.53 -8.13 -50.73
C THR A 100 35.53 -9.26 -50.50
N SER A 101 35.11 -10.35 -49.83
CA SER A 101 35.95 -11.53 -49.61
C SER A 101 35.89 -12.54 -50.76
N GLY A 102 34.79 -12.58 -51.52
CA GLY A 102 34.50 -13.64 -52.49
C GLY A 102 34.05 -14.95 -51.85
N GLU A 103 33.89 -14.99 -50.53
CA GLU A 103 33.56 -16.18 -49.76
C GLU A 103 32.10 -16.16 -49.30
N LYS A 104 31.57 -17.35 -48.98
CA LYS A 104 30.29 -17.45 -48.26
C LYS A 104 30.48 -17.11 -46.78
N ILE A 105 29.37 -16.73 -46.15
CA ILE A 105 29.33 -16.31 -44.75
C ILE A 105 28.80 -17.45 -43.88
N VAL A 106 29.59 -17.80 -42.87
CA VAL A 106 29.12 -18.54 -41.69
C VAL A 106 28.62 -17.51 -40.68
N LEU A 107 27.33 -17.60 -40.33
CA LEU A 107 26.71 -16.71 -39.36
C LEU A 107 26.64 -17.40 -38.00
N ILE A 108 27.43 -16.91 -37.05
CA ILE A 108 27.45 -17.40 -35.67
C ILE A 108 26.74 -16.40 -34.80
N ALA A 109 25.81 -16.86 -33.98
CA ALA A 109 24.99 -15.97 -33.18
C ALA A 109 24.77 -16.49 -31.76
N HIS A 110 24.87 -15.59 -30.79
CA HIS A 110 24.63 -15.89 -29.39
C HIS A 110 23.30 -15.32 -28.92
N SER A 111 22.50 -16.09 -28.17
CA SER A 111 21.31 -15.60 -27.48
C SER A 111 20.36 -14.84 -28.42
N MET A 112 19.94 -13.62 -28.08
CA MET A 112 19.10 -12.76 -28.92
C MET A 112 19.68 -12.49 -30.33
N GLY A 113 21.00 -12.57 -30.49
CA GLY A 113 21.66 -12.47 -31.80
C GLY A 113 21.20 -13.55 -32.78
N GLY A 114 20.81 -14.74 -32.29
CA GLY A 114 20.27 -15.81 -33.12
C GLY A 114 18.93 -15.44 -33.76
N MET A 115 18.10 -14.69 -33.05
CA MET A 115 16.83 -14.19 -33.58
C MET A 115 17.04 -13.13 -34.66
N ILE A 116 17.95 -12.17 -34.40
CA ILE A 116 18.34 -11.14 -35.39
C ILE A 116 18.89 -11.82 -36.65
N SER A 117 19.74 -12.83 -36.47
CA SER A 117 20.35 -13.60 -37.54
C SER A 117 19.30 -14.34 -38.38
N LYS A 118 18.32 -15.01 -37.75
CA LYS A 118 17.22 -15.65 -38.46
C LYS A 118 16.38 -14.65 -39.27
N LEU A 119 16.10 -13.47 -38.71
CA LEU A 119 15.42 -12.40 -39.45
C LEU A 119 16.23 -11.92 -40.66
N ALA A 120 17.54 -11.73 -40.51
CA ALA A 120 18.43 -11.36 -41.61
C ALA A 120 18.52 -12.45 -42.70
N ILE A 121 18.55 -13.74 -42.32
CA ILE A 121 18.50 -14.86 -43.26
C ILE A 121 17.22 -14.82 -44.10
N ASN A 122 16.08 -14.57 -43.47
CA ASN A 122 14.80 -14.46 -44.17
C ASN A 122 14.78 -13.29 -45.16
N GLU A 123 15.38 -12.16 -44.78
CA GLU A 123 15.48 -10.98 -45.65
C GLU A 123 16.49 -11.18 -46.80
N ILE A 124 17.61 -11.85 -46.55
CA ILE A 124 18.54 -12.26 -47.62
C ILE A 124 17.84 -13.17 -48.63
N TYR A 125 17.04 -14.11 -48.15
CA TYR A 125 16.24 -14.98 -49.01
C TYR A 125 15.19 -14.19 -49.81
N SER A 126 14.53 -13.20 -49.20
CA SER A 126 13.56 -12.33 -49.90
C SER A 126 14.21 -11.53 -51.03
N ARG A 127 15.49 -11.16 -50.87
CA ARG A 127 16.33 -10.49 -51.88
C ARG A 127 16.93 -11.44 -52.93
N GLY A 128 16.81 -12.75 -52.75
CA GLY A 128 17.35 -13.75 -53.66
C GLY A 128 18.86 -13.95 -53.57
N GLU A 129 19.47 -13.65 -52.41
CA GLU A 129 20.92 -13.64 -52.18
C GLU A 129 21.35 -14.74 -51.18
N ILE A 130 20.53 -15.78 -51.01
CA ILE A 130 20.72 -16.82 -49.97
C ILE A 130 22.00 -17.64 -50.17
N GLU A 131 22.49 -17.73 -51.40
CA GLU A 131 23.73 -18.43 -51.76
C GLU A 131 24.99 -17.82 -51.13
N ARG A 132 24.90 -16.59 -50.61
CA ARG A 132 25.96 -15.93 -49.84
C ARG A 132 26.13 -16.50 -48.44
N LEU A 133 25.15 -17.24 -47.95
CA LEU A 133 25.20 -17.90 -46.66
C LEU A 133 25.66 -19.35 -46.84
N GLU A 134 26.59 -19.74 -45.99
CA GLU A 134 27.07 -21.12 -45.92
C GLU A 134 26.34 -21.90 -44.83
N LYS A 135 26.28 -21.30 -43.63
CA LYS A 135 25.80 -21.99 -42.43
C LYS A 135 25.29 -21.00 -41.40
N PHE A 136 24.31 -21.44 -40.63
CA PHE A 136 23.79 -20.71 -39.48
C PHE A 136 24.08 -21.50 -38.21
N VAL A 137 24.82 -20.90 -37.28
CA VAL A 137 25.18 -21.50 -35.99
C VAL A 137 24.64 -20.64 -34.88
N THR A 138 23.88 -21.24 -33.96
CA THR A 138 23.39 -20.52 -32.79
C THR A 138 23.84 -21.15 -31.49
N VAL A 139 24.14 -20.30 -30.51
CA VAL A 139 24.53 -20.70 -29.16
C VAL A 139 23.56 -20.07 -28.18
N GLY A 140 22.83 -20.88 -27.41
CA GLY A 140 21.95 -20.40 -26.32
C GLY A 140 20.79 -19.50 -26.76
N THR A 141 20.24 -19.65 -27.97
CA THR A 141 19.16 -18.78 -28.46
C THR A 141 17.81 -19.10 -27.80
N PRO A 142 17.11 -18.13 -27.17
CA PRO A 142 15.82 -18.36 -26.50
C PRO A 142 14.63 -18.33 -27.48
N TRP A 143 14.50 -19.30 -28.39
CA TRP A 143 13.47 -19.29 -29.45
C TRP A 143 12.03 -19.08 -28.99
N HIS A 144 11.70 -19.43 -27.74
CA HIS A 144 10.38 -19.24 -27.15
C HIS A 144 10.32 -18.20 -26.03
N GLY A 145 11.38 -17.40 -25.85
CA GLY A 145 11.52 -16.43 -24.76
C GLY A 145 11.99 -17.07 -23.44
N ALA A 146 12.20 -16.27 -22.40
CA ALA A 146 12.68 -16.77 -21.11
C ALA A 146 11.98 -16.06 -19.95
N PRO A 147 11.65 -16.75 -18.84
CA PRO A 147 11.08 -16.11 -17.64
C PRO A 147 11.95 -15.00 -17.04
N ASP A 148 13.25 -15.01 -17.33
CA ASP A 148 14.20 -13.98 -16.91
C ASP A 148 13.81 -12.56 -17.40
N SER A 149 13.26 -12.43 -18.62
CA SER A 149 12.78 -11.15 -19.12
C SER A 149 11.53 -10.65 -18.37
N TYR A 150 10.68 -11.56 -17.88
CA TYR A 150 9.58 -11.20 -17.00
C TYR A 150 10.06 -10.77 -15.60
N LYS A 151 11.07 -11.46 -15.04
CA LYS A 151 11.76 -11.05 -13.81
C LYS A 151 12.29 -9.61 -13.94
N ALA A 152 12.93 -9.29 -15.07
CA ALA A 152 13.46 -7.95 -15.35
C ALA A 152 12.39 -6.84 -15.25
N LEU A 153 11.19 -7.07 -15.78
CA LEU A 153 10.09 -6.10 -15.77
C LEU A 153 9.45 -5.90 -14.38
N LEU A 154 9.37 -6.96 -13.56
CA LEU A 154 8.75 -6.93 -12.24
C LEU A 154 9.71 -6.47 -11.14
N TYR A 155 10.90 -7.07 -11.10
CA TYR A 155 11.84 -6.93 -10.01
C TYR A 155 13.08 -6.15 -10.40
N GLY A 156 13.24 -5.76 -11.67
CA GLY A 156 14.50 -5.23 -12.17
C GLY A 156 15.53 -6.32 -12.38
N GLU A 157 16.58 -5.99 -13.13
CA GLU A 157 17.70 -6.90 -13.33
C GLU A 157 18.86 -6.52 -12.42
N PRO A 158 19.49 -7.49 -11.75
CA PRO A 158 20.87 -7.35 -11.32
C PRO A 158 21.89 -7.30 -12.47
N GLY A 159 21.52 -6.79 -13.66
CA GLY A 159 22.31 -6.98 -14.88
C GLY A 159 22.55 -8.46 -15.22
N ILE A 160 23.32 -8.72 -16.28
CA ILE A 160 23.77 -10.07 -16.73
C ILE A 160 24.76 -10.72 -15.73
N PHE A 161 24.84 -10.17 -14.53
CA PHE A 161 26.07 -10.08 -13.75
C PHE A 161 25.70 -9.93 -12.27
N GLU A 162 24.85 -10.86 -11.78
CA GLU A 162 24.18 -10.76 -10.48
C GLU A 162 25.17 -10.67 -9.29
N ASN A 163 26.37 -11.26 -9.40
CA ASN A 163 27.46 -11.17 -8.42
C ASN A 163 28.07 -9.76 -8.30
N PHE A 164 27.81 -8.86 -9.24
CA PHE A 164 28.44 -7.54 -9.30
C PHE A 164 27.56 -6.40 -8.77
N LYS A 165 26.25 -6.61 -8.67
CA LYS A 165 25.28 -5.57 -8.30
C LYS A 165 25.59 -4.93 -6.95
N GLU A 166 25.96 -5.74 -5.96
CA GLU A 166 26.19 -5.27 -4.59
C GLU A 166 27.58 -4.63 -4.42
N ILE A 167 28.52 -4.95 -5.32
CA ILE A 167 29.84 -4.30 -5.42
C ILE A 167 29.72 -2.96 -6.15
N LEU A 168 28.84 -2.87 -7.16
CA LEU A 168 28.57 -1.67 -7.96
C LEU A 168 27.36 -0.93 -7.37
N GLN A 169 27.56 -0.21 -6.24
CA GLN A 169 26.54 0.52 -5.44
C GLN A 169 25.60 1.48 -6.22
N PHE A 170 25.80 1.66 -7.52
CA PHE A 170 24.99 2.47 -8.42
C PHE A 170 23.91 1.70 -9.20
N LEU A 171 23.91 0.35 -9.19
CA LEU A 171 22.88 -0.48 -9.83
C LEU A 171 21.67 -0.71 -8.90
N LYS A 172 20.96 0.38 -8.55
CA LYS A 172 19.71 0.29 -7.79
C LYS A 172 18.67 -0.52 -8.56
N VAL A 173 17.97 -1.40 -7.85
CA VAL A 173 16.94 -2.30 -8.39
C VAL A 173 15.88 -1.52 -9.17
N GLU A 174 15.44 -0.39 -8.62
CA GLU A 174 14.39 0.46 -9.20
C GLU A 174 14.80 1.01 -10.58
N ASN A 175 16.01 1.55 -10.69
CA ASN A 175 16.55 2.09 -11.94
C ASN A 175 16.66 1.00 -13.01
N THR A 176 17.13 -0.19 -12.64
CA THR A 176 17.25 -1.31 -13.60
C THR A 176 15.90 -1.82 -14.09
N ARG A 177 14.86 -1.77 -13.24
CA ARG A 177 13.49 -2.13 -13.59
C ARG A 177 12.86 -1.12 -14.55
N GLU A 178 13.01 0.17 -14.25
CA GLU A 178 12.55 1.25 -15.13
C GLU A 178 13.23 1.17 -16.50
N LEU A 179 14.55 0.93 -16.50
CA LEU A 179 15.33 0.75 -17.71
C LEU A 179 14.81 -0.44 -18.55
N ALA A 180 14.56 -1.61 -17.94
CA ALA A 180 14.01 -2.78 -18.63
C ALA A 180 12.63 -2.53 -19.22
N ARG A 181 11.74 -1.81 -18.51
CA ARG A 181 10.39 -1.47 -18.99
C ARG A 181 10.37 -0.57 -20.21
N ASN A 182 11.47 0.13 -20.49
CA ASN A 182 11.61 1.01 -21.65
C ASN A 182 12.32 0.36 -22.85
N MET A 183 12.75 -0.91 -22.76
CA MET A 183 13.47 -1.61 -23.82
C MET A 183 12.55 -2.53 -24.64
N PRO A 184 12.27 -2.24 -25.92
CA PRO A 184 11.56 -3.15 -26.82
C PRO A 184 12.12 -4.57 -26.85
N SER A 185 13.45 -4.73 -26.76
CA SER A 185 14.12 -6.04 -26.77
C SER A 185 13.76 -6.92 -25.58
N VAL A 186 13.51 -6.34 -24.39
CA VAL A 186 13.10 -7.10 -23.20
C VAL A 186 11.72 -7.72 -23.41
N TYR A 187 10.77 -6.95 -23.96
CA TYR A 187 9.45 -7.48 -24.30
C TYR A 187 9.53 -8.57 -25.37
N GLN A 188 10.41 -8.41 -26.36
CA GLN A 188 10.66 -9.40 -27.41
C GLN A 188 11.20 -10.75 -26.89
N LEU A 189 11.83 -10.77 -25.71
CA LEU A 189 12.34 -11.97 -25.07
C LEU A 189 11.37 -12.58 -24.05
N LEU A 190 10.15 -12.05 -23.92
CA LEU A 190 9.13 -12.63 -23.05
C LEU A 190 8.67 -14.00 -23.55
N PRO A 191 8.28 -14.91 -22.65
CA PRO A 191 7.76 -16.21 -23.03
C PRO A 191 6.61 -16.13 -24.04
N SER A 192 6.74 -16.87 -25.15
CA SER A 192 5.74 -16.97 -26.19
C SER A 192 4.57 -17.88 -25.79
N ARG A 193 3.50 -17.90 -26.59
CA ARG A 193 2.38 -18.83 -26.38
C ARG A 193 2.84 -20.29 -26.34
N LYS A 194 3.81 -20.64 -27.20
CA LYS A 194 4.38 -21.99 -27.25
C LYS A 194 5.14 -22.36 -25.99
N TYR A 195 5.85 -21.40 -25.40
CA TYR A 195 6.42 -21.58 -24.06
C TYR A 195 5.31 -21.85 -23.05
N PHE A 196 4.26 -21.01 -23.05
CA PHE A 196 3.16 -21.07 -22.08
C PHE A 196 2.36 -22.38 -22.09
N ASP A 197 2.25 -23.01 -23.27
CA ASP A 197 1.53 -24.26 -23.47
C ASP A 197 2.39 -25.51 -23.16
N HIS A 198 3.69 -25.35 -22.89
CA HIS A 198 4.56 -26.43 -22.41
C HIS A 198 4.15 -26.85 -20.97
N PRO A 199 4.34 -28.12 -20.55
CA PRO A 199 4.03 -28.56 -19.18
C PRO A 199 4.72 -27.72 -18.08
N ASP A 200 5.97 -27.32 -18.33
CA ASP A 200 6.74 -26.43 -17.45
C ASP A 200 6.55 -24.92 -17.77
N GLY A 201 5.62 -24.62 -18.68
CA GLY A 201 5.40 -23.30 -19.29
C GLY A 201 4.66 -22.29 -18.42
N LYS A 202 4.06 -22.74 -17.32
CA LYS A 202 3.37 -21.89 -16.33
C LYS A 202 4.39 -21.20 -15.42
N PHE A 203 5.04 -20.18 -15.97
CA PHE A 203 6.17 -19.50 -15.32
C PHE A 203 5.75 -18.41 -14.32
N ILE A 204 4.46 -18.14 -14.11
CA ILE A 204 3.98 -17.10 -13.20
C ILE A 204 3.35 -17.76 -11.97
N LEU A 205 3.89 -17.46 -10.79
CA LEU A 205 3.36 -17.94 -9.52
C LEU A 205 2.43 -16.88 -8.93
N SER A 206 1.12 -17.13 -8.99
CA SER A 206 0.12 -16.24 -8.42
C SER A 206 -0.13 -16.57 -6.94
N GLN A 207 -0.42 -15.55 -6.12
CA GLN A 207 -0.81 -15.78 -4.72
C GLN A 207 -2.16 -16.49 -4.59
N GLU A 208 -3.03 -16.40 -5.61
CA GLU A 208 -4.31 -17.10 -5.67
C GLU A 208 -4.14 -18.57 -6.09
N MET A 209 -2.94 -18.96 -6.54
CA MET A 209 -2.57 -20.28 -7.06
C MET A 209 -3.38 -20.75 -8.27
N ASP A 210 -4.21 -19.87 -8.84
CA ASP A 210 -4.78 -20.04 -10.16
C ASP A 210 -3.70 -19.75 -11.21
N ASP A 211 -3.56 -20.66 -12.17
CA ASP A 211 -2.71 -20.47 -13.33
C ASP A 211 -3.20 -19.26 -14.12
N MET A 212 -2.33 -18.26 -14.27
CA MET A 212 -2.60 -17.14 -15.16
C MET A 212 -2.82 -17.67 -16.59
N THR A 213 -3.83 -17.15 -17.30
CA THR A 213 -3.97 -17.46 -18.73
C THR A 213 -2.97 -16.64 -19.55
N TYR A 214 -2.62 -17.09 -20.75
CA TYR A 214 -1.73 -16.33 -21.63
C TYR A 214 -2.30 -14.95 -21.99
N GLU A 215 -3.63 -14.83 -22.15
CA GLU A 215 -4.29 -13.55 -22.42
C GLU A 215 -4.24 -12.58 -21.22
N SER A 216 -4.38 -13.13 -20.00
CA SER A 216 -4.18 -12.36 -18.77
C SER A 216 -2.74 -11.89 -18.63
N PHE A 217 -1.77 -12.73 -19.03
CA PHE A 217 -0.36 -12.37 -19.08
C PHE A 217 -0.11 -11.21 -20.04
N ILE A 218 -0.61 -11.28 -21.28
CA ILE A 218 -0.51 -10.19 -22.26
C ILE A 218 -1.10 -8.88 -21.70
N THR A 219 -2.28 -8.96 -21.10
CA THR A 219 -2.94 -7.80 -20.49
C THR A 219 -2.07 -7.19 -19.38
N ASN A 220 -1.47 -8.02 -18.53
CA ASN A 220 -0.57 -7.56 -17.48
C ASN A 220 0.70 -6.92 -18.05
N ILE A 221 1.27 -7.45 -19.13
CA ILE A 221 2.45 -6.88 -19.78
C ILE A 221 2.17 -5.48 -20.33
N ASN A 222 1.03 -5.28 -21.02
CA ASN A 222 0.64 -3.95 -21.48
C ASN A 222 0.43 -2.99 -20.29
N TYR A 223 -0.22 -3.45 -19.21
CA TYR A 223 -0.34 -2.66 -17.99
C TYR A 223 1.03 -2.27 -17.39
N ILE A 224 1.99 -3.20 -17.30
CA ILE A 224 3.33 -2.94 -16.78
C ILE A 224 4.09 -1.94 -17.65
N HIS A 225 3.96 -2.05 -18.97
CA HIS A 225 4.60 -1.15 -19.94
C HIS A 225 4.09 0.29 -19.83
N ASP A 226 2.78 0.46 -19.63
CA ASP A 226 2.12 1.77 -19.65
C ASP A 226 1.88 2.38 -18.26
N LYS A 227 2.20 1.65 -17.17
CA LYS A 227 1.91 2.04 -15.78
C LYS A 227 2.33 3.47 -15.41
N ASP A 228 3.47 3.90 -15.95
CA ASP A 228 4.12 5.18 -15.61
C ASP A 228 4.12 6.16 -16.80
N LYS A 229 3.31 5.91 -17.84
CA LYS A 229 3.24 6.72 -19.07
C LYS A 229 2.02 7.64 -19.09
N ASP A 230 2.16 8.79 -19.75
CA ASP A 230 1.03 9.70 -19.98
C ASP A 230 -0.04 9.01 -20.87
N ALA A 231 -1.31 9.38 -20.67
CA ALA A 231 -2.45 8.73 -21.36
C ALA A 231 -2.39 8.78 -22.91
N ASN A 232 -1.56 9.66 -23.48
CA ASN A 232 -1.36 9.78 -24.93
C ASN A 232 -0.20 8.91 -25.48
N ASP A 233 0.58 8.26 -24.60
CA ASP A 233 1.77 7.45 -24.95
C ASP A 233 1.52 5.94 -24.80
N TYR A 234 0.24 5.52 -24.71
CA TYR A 234 -0.15 4.11 -24.62
C TYR A 234 0.32 3.35 -25.87
N LEU A 235 1.01 2.24 -25.65
CA LEU A 235 1.49 1.36 -26.71
C LEU A 235 1.11 -0.06 -26.38
N ASP A 236 0.48 -0.74 -27.34
CA ASP A 236 0.27 -2.17 -27.25
C ASP A 236 1.59 -2.91 -27.48
N ALA A 237 2.32 -3.19 -26.39
CA ALA A 237 3.63 -3.84 -26.41
C ALA A 237 3.55 -5.25 -27.01
N TRP A 238 2.42 -5.95 -26.86
CA TRP A 238 2.20 -7.25 -27.50
C TRP A 238 2.20 -7.13 -29.01
N ASN A 239 1.31 -6.31 -29.57
CA ASN A 239 1.18 -6.16 -31.03
C ASN A 239 2.40 -5.49 -31.65
N THR A 240 3.08 -4.61 -30.91
CA THR A 240 4.22 -3.84 -31.43
C THR A 240 5.53 -4.62 -31.37
N TYR A 241 5.79 -5.34 -30.27
CA TYR A 241 7.10 -5.93 -30.01
C TYR A 241 7.08 -7.46 -30.00
N MET A 242 6.18 -8.08 -29.22
CA MET A 242 6.20 -9.51 -28.93
C MET A 242 5.68 -10.35 -30.10
N GLU A 243 4.46 -10.08 -30.54
CA GLU A 243 3.75 -10.90 -31.53
C GLU A 243 4.52 -11.04 -32.85
N PRO A 244 5.07 -9.95 -33.45
CA PRO A 244 5.81 -10.04 -34.71
C PRO A 244 7.04 -10.95 -34.60
N LEU A 245 7.78 -10.86 -33.49
CA LEU A 245 8.96 -11.68 -33.30
C LEU A 245 8.61 -13.13 -33.03
N HIS A 246 7.62 -13.41 -32.18
CA HIS A 246 7.17 -14.78 -31.90
C HIS A 246 6.72 -15.50 -33.17
N LYS A 247 5.96 -14.82 -34.04
CA LYS A 247 5.57 -15.35 -35.36
C LYS A 247 6.79 -15.65 -36.24
N ALA A 248 7.76 -14.75 -36.27
CA ALA A 248 8.99 -14.96 -37.06
C ALA A 248 9.83 -16.13 -36.53
N MET A 249 9.87 -16.36 -35.22
CA MET A 249 10.61 -17.47 -34.62
C MET A 249 9.93 -18.82 -34.87
N GLN A 250 8.60 -18.86 -35.01
CA GLN A 250 7.85 -20.08 -35.37
C GLN A 250 7.95 -20.44 -36.86
N ALA A 251 8.26 -19.48 -37.74
CA ALA A 251 8.37 -19.72 -39.18
C ALA A 251 9.56 -20.65 -39.52
N SER A 252 9.43 -21.46 -40.57
CA SER A 252 10.53 -22.27 -41.10
C SER A 252 11.70 -21.42 -41.59
N LEU A 253 12.91 -21.97 -41.56
CA LEU A 253 14.05 -21.37 -42.26
C LEU A 253 13.90 -21.52 -43.78
N PRO A 254 14.50 -20.63 -44.57
CA PRO A 254 14.52 -20.77 -46.02
C PRO A 254 15.15 -22.10 -46.47
N PRO A 255 14.69 -22.69 -47.59
CA PRO A 255 15.26 -23.94 -48.10
C PRO A 255 16.76 -23.83 -48.35
N GLY A 256 17.52 -24.87 -47.95
CA GLY A 256 18.97 -24.93 -48.16
C GLY A 256 19.82 -24.28 -47.07
N VAL A 257 19.22 -23.60 -46.09
CA VAL A 257 19.94 -23.10 -44.92
C VAL A 257 20.09 -24.23 -43.89
N VAL A 258 21.33 -24.60 -43.56
CA VAL A 258 21.62 -25.54 -42.48
C VAL A 258 21.78 -24.78 -41.16
N HIS A 259 21.00 -25.16 -40.16
CA HIS A 259 21.07 -24.59 -38.82
C HIS A 259 21.65 -25.60 -37.82
N GLU A 260 22.82 -25.27 -37.27
CA GLU A 260 23.46 -26.00 -36.18
C GLU A 260 23.14 -25.25 -34.85
N CYS A 261 22.30 -25.85 -34.01
CA CYS A 261 21.77 -25.22 -32.80
C CYS A 261 22.43 -25.83 -31.55
N LEU A 262 23.30 -25.07 -30.90
CA LEU A 262 23.94 -25.44 -29.64
C LEU A 262 23.18 -24.87 -28.43
N ILE A 263 22.77 -25.77 -27.54
CA ILE A 263 21.96 -25.49 -26.36
C ILE A 263 22.81 -25.69 -25.11
N GLY A 264 22.93 -24.64 -24.30
CA GLY A 264 23.59 -24.72 -22.99
C GLY A 264 22.71 -25.43 -21.96
N HIS A 265 23.32 -26.20 -21.07
CA HIS A 265 22.64 -26.85 -19.97
C HIS A 265 23.52 -26.96 -18.71
N SER A 266 22.98 -27.60 -17.67
CA SER A 266 23.61 -27.85 -16.37
C SER A 266 23.85 -26.59 -15.52
N ASN A 267 23.01 -25.56 -15.70
CA ASN A 267 22.98 -24.38 -14.86
C ASN A 267 21.55 -24.10 -14.33
N PRO A 268 21.42 -23.64 -13.08
CA PRO A 268 20.14 -23.27 -12.46
C PRO A 268 19.50 -22.13 -13.24
N THR A 269 18.36 -22.42 -13.85
CA THR A 269 17.66 -21.50 -14.75
C THR A 269 16.28 -21.21 -14.21
N LEU A 270 15.90 -19.94 -14.23
CA LEU A 270 14.61 -19.48 -13.70
C LEU A 270 13.44 -20.02 -14.54
N TYR A 271 12.56 -20.78 -13.92
CA TYR A 271 11.37 -21.35 -14.56
C TYR A 271 10.08 -20.74 -14.03
N LYS A 272 10.03 -20.33 -12.76
CA LYS A 272 8.84 -19.72 -12.17
C LYS A 272 9.16 -18.46 -11.38
N VAL A 273 8.39 -17.41 -11.62
CA VAL A 273 8.54 -16.05 -11.08
C VAL A 273 7.30 -15.67 -10.26
N PRO A 274 7.45 -15.27 -8.99
CA PRO A 274 6.36 -14.74 -8.18
C PRO A 274 5.72 -13.51 -8.79
N ASP A 275 4.40 -13.51 -8.90
CA ASP A 275 3.62 -12.35 -9.33
C ASP A 275 3.46 -11.34 -8.18
N THR A 276 3.72 -10.06 -8.47
CA THR A 276 3.49 -8.94 -7.54
C THR A 276 2.32 -8.06 -7.95
N SER A 277 1.66 -8.34 -9.07
CA SER A 277 0.67 -7.45 -9.70
C SER A 277 -0.69 -7.46 -8.98
N LYS A 278 -1.01 -8.54 -8.25
CA LYS A 278 -2.27 -8.68 -7.51
C LYS A 278 -2.04 -8.63 -6.00
N ILE A 279 -2.05 -7.41 -5.44
CA ILE A 279 -2.35 -7.24 -4.01
C ILE A 279 -3.88 -7.24 -3.90
N GLY A 280 -4.46 -8.44 -3.83
CA GLY A 280 -5.90 -8.62 -3.62
C GLY A 280 -6.34 -8.17 -2.22
N LEU A 281 -7.65 -8.29 -1.95
CA LEU A 281 -8.37 -7.86 -0.73
C LEU A 281 -7.86 -8.44 0.62
N GLY A 282 -6.75 -9.16 0.64
CA GLY A 282 -6.08 -9.65 1.85
C GLY A 282 -4.55 -9.59 1.70
N ILE A 283 -3.88 -9.01 2.69
CA ILE A 283 -2.42 -8.93 2.74
C ILE A 283 -1.87 -10.34 2.97
N LYS A 284 -0.96 -10.84 2.13
CA LYS A 284 -0.19 -12.06 2.41
C LYS A 284 1.24 -11.66 2.79
N ARG A 285 1.63 -11.95 4.04
CA ARG A 285 2.97 -11.63 4.56
C ARG A 285 4.05 -12.58 4.05
N TYR A 286 3.71 -13.83 3.76
CA TYR A 286 4.63 -14.80 3.14
C TYR A 286 4.74 -14.56 1.63
N LYS A 287 5.98 -14.49 1.14
CA LYS A 287 6.31 -14.36 -0.28
C LYS A 287 6.44 -15.75 -0.90
N LEU A 288 6.08 -15.88 -2.18
CA LEU A 288 6.32 -17.10 -2.94
C LEU A 288 7.78 -17.19 -3.35
N SER A 289 8.36 -18.39 -3.28
CA SER A 289 9.71 -18.65 -3.78
C SER A 289 9.69 -18.84 -5.29
N SER A 290 10.76 -18.38 -5.94
CA SER A 290 11.00 -18.73 -7.35
C SER A 290 11.40 -20.19 -7.49
N SER A 291 11.24 -20.75 -8.69
CA SER A 291 11.65 -22.12 -9.01
C SER A 291 12.73 -22.11 -10.08
N PHE A 292 13.75 -22.94 -9.89
CA PHE A 292 14.87 -23.12 -10.81
C PHE A 292 14.92 -24.57 -11.29
N MET A 293 15.23 -24.75 -12.58
CA MET A 293 15.39 -26.05 -13.24
C MET A 293 16.60 -25.99 -14.19
N ASN A 294 16.85 -27.05 -14.95
CA ASN A 294 18.01 -27.14 -15.83
C ASN A 294 17.89 -26.23 -17.06
N GLY A 295 19.01 -25.63 -17.43
CA GLY A 295 19.18 -24.76 -18.61
C GLY A 295 20.58 -24.17 -18.58
N ASP A 296 20.79 -23.04 -19.26
CA ASP A 296 22.09 -22.36 -19.31
C ASP A 296 22.24 -21.22 -18.27
N GLY A 297 21.28 -21.08 -17.36
CA GLY A 297 21.22 -20.01 -16.36
C GLY A 297 20.29 -18.86 -16.74
N VAL A 298 19.92 -18.74 -18.02
CA VAL A 298 18.97 -17.73 -18.51
C VAL A 298 17.83 -18.38 -19.31
N VAL A 299 18.17 -19.32 -20.19
CA VAL A 299 17.27 -19.92 -21.17
C VAL A 299 16.92 -21.35 -20.75
N PRO A 300 15.63 -21.63 -20.46
CA PRO A 300 15.13 -22.99 -20.26
C PRO A 300 15.41 -23.89 -21.46
N ILE A 301 15.75 -25.17 -21.23
CA ILE A 301 16.10 -26.11 -22.31
C ILE A 301 15.02 -26.18 -23.39
N HIS A 302 13.75 -26.26 -23.00
CA HIS A 302 12.63 -26.35 -23.93
C HIS A 302 12.43 -25.06 -24.75
N SER A 303 12.88 -23.90 -24.26
CA SER A 303 12.86 -22.65 -25.01
C SER A 303 14.03 -22.51 -25.99
N ALA A 304 15.15 -23.18 -25.71
CA ALA A 304 16.33 -23.19 -26.57
C ALA A 304 16.20 -24.12 -27.80
N VAL A 305 15.15 -24.92 -27.88
CA VAL A 305 14.85 -25.77 -29.04
C VAL A 305 13.98 -24.99 -30.06
N PRO A 306 14.41 -24.82 -31.33
CA PRO A 306 13.65 -24.09 -32.33
C PRO A 306 12.48 -24.88 -32.93
N ASP A 307 11.49 -24.16 -33.47
CA ASP A 307 10.36 -24.74 -34.22
C ASP A 307 10.75 -25.26 -35.59
N HIS A 308 11.60 -24.52 -36.29
CA HIS A 308 12.11 -24.88 -37.61
C HIS A 308 13.15 -26.00 -37.51
N ASP A 309 13.44 -26.64 -38.64
CA ASP A 309 14.41 -27.74 -38.71
C ASP A 309 15.83 -27.26 -38.37
N ALA A 310 16.47 -27.95 -37.43
CA ALA A 310 17.80 -27.65 -36.94
C ALA A 310 18.47 -28.93 -36.41
N ASN A 311 19.78 -29.03 -36.56
CA ASN A 311 20.58 -30.03 -35.87
C ASN A 311 20.79 -29.57 -34.43
N LEU A 312 20.43 -30.41 -33.45
CA LEU A 312 20.49 -30.04 -32.04
C LEU A 312 21.73 -30.62 -31.37
N TYR A 313 22.45 -29.74 -30.68
CA TYR A 313 23.61 -30.09 -29.87
C TYR A 313 23.48 -29.48 -28.49
N PHE A 314 24.12 -30.12 -27.51
CA PHE A 314 24.02 -29.78 -26.10
C PHE A 314 25.42 -29.70 -25.50
N VAL A 315 25.63 -28.68 -24.67
CA VAL A 315 26.90 -28.44 -23.97
C VAL A 315 26.62 -27.96 -22.55
N LYS A 316 27.45 -28.37 -21.59
CA LYS A 316 27.40 -27.79 -20.25
C LYS A 316 28.00 -26.38 -20.30
N GLY A 317 27.31 -25.39 -19.74
CA GLY A 317 27.89 -24.04 -19.67
C GLY A 317 26.90 -22.96 -19.28
N GLU A 318 27.43 -21.89 -18.69
CA GLU A 318 26.69 -20.69 -18.31
C GLU A 318 26.47 -19.79 -19.54
N HIS A 319 25.25 -19.29 -19.71
CA HIS A 319 24.80 -18.48 -20.84
C HIS A 319 25.80 -17.36 -21.19
N SER A 320 26.27 -16.60 -20.19
CA SER A 320 27.17 -15.46 -20.41
C SER A 320 28.57 -15.87 -20.91
N LYS A 321 28.97 -17.12 -20.68
CA LYS A 321 30.31 -17.66 -20.95
C LYS A 321 30.35 -18.68 -22.08
N LEU A 322 29.20 -19.12 -22.61
CA LEU A 322 29.12 -20.14 -23.66
C LEU A 322 30.08 -19.83 -24.82
N CYS A 323 30.06 -18.61 -25.35
CA CYS A 323 30.93 -18.21 -26.46
C CYS A 323 32.40 -17.96 -26.08
N SER A 324 32.81 -18.24 -24.85
CA SER A 324 34.21 -18.27 -24.43
C SER A 324 34.63 -19.64 -23.85
N SER A 325 33.72 -20.62 -23.79
CA SER A 325 34.03 -21.99 -23.33
C SER A 325 34.85 -22.74 -24.38
N PRO A 326 35.91 -23.46 -23.98
CA PRO A 326 36.71 -24.28 -24.90
C PRO A 326 35.87 -25.25 -25.73
N GLU A 327 34.90 -25.92 -25.11
CA GLU A 327 34.01 -26.90 -25.76
C GLU A 327 33.18 -26.26 -26.87
N VAL A 328 32.65 -25.05 -26.62
CA VAL A 328 31.88 -24.30 -27.62
C VAL A 328 32.77 -23.81 -28.77
N LEU A 329 33.99 -23.37 -28.46
CA LEU A 329 34.94 -22.92 -29.48
C LEU A 329 35.39 -24.08 -30.38
N GLU A 330 35.67 -25.25 -29.80
CA GLU A 330 35.94 -26.49 -30.55
C GLU A 330 34.73 -26.93 -31.38
N PHE A 331 33.51 -26.82 -30.84
CA PHE A 331 32.29 -27.06 -31.60
C PHE A 331 32.17 -26.13 -32.81
N ILE A 332 32.38 -24.83 -32.63
CA ILE A 332 32.30 -23.88 -33.73
C ILE A 332 33.31 -24.24 -34.82
N LYS A 333 34.57 -24.57 -34.46
CA LYS A 333 35.60 -25.03 -35.41
C LYS A 333 35.15 -26.28 -36.17
N TRP A 334 34.70 -27.30 -35.44
CA TRP A 334 34.20 -28.54 -36.03
C TRP A 334 33.00 -28.31 -36.96
N VAL A 335 32.15 -27.33 -36.65
CA VAL A 335 31.02 -26.96 -37.51
C VAL A 335 31.49 -26.26 -38.79
N ILE A 336 32.53 -25.42 -38.75
CA ILE A 336 33.00 -24.68 -39.94
C ILE A 336 33.94 -25.49 -40.83
N GLU A 337 34.52 -26.58 -40.35
CA GLU A 337 35.38 -27.47 -41.13
C GLU A 337 34.57 -28.33 -42.13
N GLU A 338 35.14 -28.55 -43.33
CA GLU A 338 34.51 -29.34 -44.39
C GLU A 338 34.61 -30.87 -44.14
N ASP A 339 35.73 -31.33 -43.58
CA ASP A 339 35.97 -32.72 -43.19
C ASP A 339 35.76 -32.88 -41.68
N LYS A 340 34.54 -33.25 -41.28
CA LYS A 340 34.20 -33.45 -39.86
C LYS A 340 34.89 -34.70 -39.30
N ASP A 341 35.84 -34.51 -38.39
CA ASP A 341 36.33 -35.54 -37.47
C ASP A 341 35.24 -35.97 -36.46
N ALA A 342 35.60 -36.80 -35.47
CA ALA A 342 34.69 -37.18 -34.39
C ALA A 342 34.12 -35.96 -33.64
N MET A 343 32.90 -36.09 -33.12
CA MET A 343 32.21 -35.04 -32.34
C MET A 343 33.14 -34.50 -31.24
N PRO A 344 33.24 -33.16 -31.08
CA PRO A 344 34.06 -32.56 -30.05
C PRO A 344 33.70 -33.06 -28.64
N PRO A 345 34.67 -33.29 -27.75
CA PRO A 345 34.41 -33.67 -26.36
C PRO A 345 33.47 -32.68 -25.67
N GLY A 346 32.56 -33.21 -24.84
CA GLY A 346 31.58 -32.38 -24.11
C GLY A 346 30.35 -31.96 -24.92
N ILE A 347 30.34 -32.19 -26.24
CA ILE A 347 29.17 -31.95 -27.11
C ILE A 347 28.35 -33.22 -27.26
N ILE A 348 27.03 -33.09 -27.09
CA ILE A 348 26.08 -34.20 -27.23
C ILE A 348 25.06 -33.84 -28.30
N ALA A 349 24.85 -34.70 -29.30
CA ALA A 349 23.78 -34.51 -30.28
C ALA A 349 22.44 -35.04 -29.76
N GLY A 350 21.34 -34.42 -30.19
CA GLY A 350 19.98 -34.82 -29.82
C GLY A 350 18.95 -34.60 -30.93
N THR A 351 17.70 -35.00 -30.67
CA THR A 351 16.55 -34.71 -31.54
C THR A 351 15.44 -34.03 -30.75
N LYS A 352 14.44 -33.48 -31.46
CA LYS A 352 13.28 -32.83 -30.82
C LYS A 352 12.41 -33.81 -30.04
N GLU A 353 12.37 -35.08 -30.46
CA GLU A 353 11.59 -36.14 -29.83
C GLU A 353 12.29 -36.73 -28.60
N GLN A 354 13.63 -36.70 -28.59
CA GLN A 354 14.45 -37.28 -27.53
C GLN A 354 15.62 -36.34 -27.22
N LEU A 355 15.38 -35.43 -26.27
CA LEU A 355 16.42 -34.58 -25.73
C LEU A 355 17.39 -35.43 -24.90
N PRO A 356 18.72 -35.28 -25.07
CA PRO A 356 19.72 -36.09 -24.37
C PRO A 356 19.96 -35.62 -22.93
N VAL A 357 19.26 -34.58 -22.47
CA VAL A 357 19.40 -33.95 -21.16
C VAL A 357 18.04 -33.81 -20.49
N ASN A 358 17.99 -34.06 -19.17
CA ASN A 358 16.78 -33.89 -18.36
C ASN A 358 16.56 -32.40 -18.01
N SER A 359 15.31 -31.98 -17.87
CA SER A 359 14.91 -30.68 -17.31
C SER A 359 15.25 -30.51 -15.83
N ASN A 360 15.52 -31.59 -15.08
CA ASN A 360 15.93 -31.51 -13.68
C ASN A 360 17.39 -31.06 -13.54
N LEU A 361 17.65 -30.19 -12.56
CA LEU A 361 19.02 -29.82 -12.18
C LEU A 361 19.78 -31.05 -11.69
N LYS A 362 21.08 -31.09 -11.97
CA LYS A 362 21.99 -32.11 -11.44
C LYS A 362 22.26 -31.87 -9.94
N ALA A 363 23.06 -32.75 -9.34
CA ALA A 363 23.48 -32.73 -7.95
C ALA A 363 23.85 -31.32 -7.43
N GLY A 364 23.70 -31.11 -6.12
CA GLY A 364 23.98 -29.84 -5.46
C GLY A 364 22.79 -29.32 -4.65
N PHE A 365 22.81 -28.04 -4.30
CA PHE A 365 21.71 -27.46 -3.53
C PHE A 365 21.45 -25.99 -3.83
N ILE A 366 20.21 -25.54 -3.56
CA ILE A 366 19.81 -24.13 -3.53
C ILE A 366 19.42 -23.74 -2.11
N ALA A 367 20.19 -22.86 -1.48
CA ALA A 367 19.76 -22.17 -0.25
C ALA A 367 18.87 -20.99 -0.61
N LYS A 368 17.71 -20.88 0.03
CA LYS A 368 16.69 -19.85 -0.17
C LYS A 368 16.53 -19.05 1.11
N ILE A 369 16.72 -17.74 1.02
CA ILE A 369 16.55 -16.80 2.13
C ILE A 369 15.52 -15.75 1.70
N MET A 370 14.40 -15.69 2.41
CA MET A 370 13.30 -14.78 2.09
C MET A 370 13.25 -13.62 3.09
N CYS A 371 12.98 -12.43 2.55
CA CYS A 371 12.90 -11.14 3.25
C CYS A 371 12.11 -11.08 4.55
N PRO A 372 12.34 -10.04 5.40
CA PRO A 372 13.10 -8.82 5.09
C PRO A 372 14.56 -8.84 5.56
N VAL A 373 15.42 -9.52 4.80
CA VAL A 373 16.80 -9.76 5.18
C VAL A 373 17.74 -9.59 4.00
N GLU A 374 18.90 -9.07 4.32
CA GLU A 374 20.10 -9.15 3.49
C GLU A 374 20.91 -10.37 3.93
N SER A 375 21.70 -10.92 3.01
CA SER A 375 22.55 -12.07 3.29
C SER A 375 23.93 -11.89 2.66
N THR A 376 24.97 -12.15 3.43
CA THR A 376 26.37 -12.22 2.99
C THR A 376 26.87 -13.64 3.17
N ILE A 377 27.45 -14.21 2.12
CA ILE A 377 27.99 -15.57 2.13
C ILE A 377 29.49 -15.51 2.35
N LEU A 378 29.96 -16.33 3.28
CA LEU A 378 31.35 -16.44 3.67
C LEU A 378 31.81 -17.90 3.59
N ASP A 379 33.10 -18.10 3.28
CA ASP A 379 33.76 -19.40 3.48
C ASP A 379 34.07 -19.65 4.97
N GLU A 380 34.64 -20.81 5.28
CA GLU A 380 35.04 -21.22 6.63
C GLU A 380 36.02 -20.25 7.32
N ASP A 381 36.82 -19.54 6.53
CA ASP A 381 37.78 -18.53 6.98
C ASP A 381 37.15 -17.13 7.16
N GLY A 382 35.87 -16.97 6.82
CA GLY A 382 35.17 -15.69 6.85
C GLY A 382 35.47 -14.76 5.66
N LYS A 383 35.98 -15.29 4.55
CA LYS A 383 36.21 -14.52 3.31
C LYS A 383 34.93 -14.44 2.48
N TYR A 384 34.74 -13.32 1.79
CA TYR A 384 33.54 -13.07 0.97
C TYR A 384 33.42 -14.02 -0.22
N ILE A 385 32.24 -14.60 -0.42
CA ILE A 385 31.88 -15.38 -1.61
C ILE A 385 30.88 -14.61 -2.48
N ALA A 386 29.68 -14.31 -1.95
CA ALA A 386 28.63 -13.56 -2.66
C ALA A 386 27.65 -12.90 -1.67
N GLY A 387 26.67 -12.17 -2.19
CA GLY A 387 25.70 -11.44 -1.36
C GLY A 387 26.22 -10.07 -0.94
N VAL A 388 25.58 -9.44 0.06
CA VAL A 388 25.82 -8.02 0.34
C VAL A 388 27.27 -7.79 0.73
N PHE A 389 27.98 -6.95 -0.04
CA PHE A 389 29.39 -6.69 0.17
C PHE A 389 29.60 -5.70 1.33
N ASP A 390 30.21 -6.18 2.42
CA ASP A 390 30.60 -5.35 3.55
C ASP A 390 32.05 -4.88 3.37
N THR A 391 32.27 -3.57 3.34
CA THR A 391 33.60 -2.97 3.18
C THR A 391 34.60 -3.31 4.30
N SER A 392 34.13 -3.87 5.42
CA SER A 392 34.98 -4.40 6.49
C SER A 392 35.61 -5.76 6.16
N ILE A 393 35.15 -6.45 5.11
CA ILE A 393 35.68 -7.75 4.72
C ILE A 393 37.09 -7.59 4.15
N SER A 394 38.04 -8.34 4.75
CA SER A 394 39.47 -8.20 4.46
C SER A 394 39.97 -9.01 3.26
N ALA A 395 39.20 -10.01 2.80
CA ALA A 395 39.58 -10.90 1.71
C ALA A 395 38.38 -11.48 0.95
N ILE A 396 38.60 -11.76 -0.33
CA ILE A 396 37.64 -12.43 -1.23
C ILE A 396 38.08 -13.89 -1.41
N SER A 397 37.15 -14.80 -1.19
CA SER A 397 37.35 -16.25 -1.35
C SER A 397 37.63 -16.60 -2.82
N ASP A 398 38.30 -17.72 -3.05
CA ASP A 398 38.49 -18.23 -4.42
C ASP A 398 37.16 -18.72 -5.02
N LEU A 399 36.17 -19.03 -4.16
CA LEU A 399 34.81 -19.38 -4.57
C LEU A 399 34.00 -18.22 -5.17
N ALA A 400 34.39 -16.96 -4.95
CA ALA A 400 33.60 -15.79 -5.38
C ALA A 400 33.51 -15.62 -6.92
N GLY A 401 34.39 -16.28 -7.66
CA GLY A 401 34.39 -16.34 -9.13
C GLY A 401 34.22 -17.76 -9.69
N ASP A 402 33.98 -18.75 -8.83
CA ASP A 402 33.81 -20.14 -9.21
C ASP A 402 32.48 -20.32 -9.97
N GLU A 403 32.52 -21.03 -11.09
CA GLU A 403 31.36 -21.26 -11.94
C GLU A 403 30.28 -22.09 -11.25
N ASN A 404 30.68 -22.89 -10.26
CA ASN A 404 29.80 -23.73 -9.46
C ASN A 404 28.99 -22.94 -8.44
N VAL A 405 29.32 -21.67 -8.16
CA VAL A 405 28.58 -20.84 -7.20
C VAL A 405 27.76 -19.78 -7.94
N LYS A 406 26.43 -19.86 -7.84
CA LYS A 406 25.52 -18.88 -8.44
C LYS A 406 24.65 -18.21 -7.39
N PHE A 407 24.61 -16.88 -7.40
CA PHE A 407 23.78 -16.08 -6.51
C PHE A 407 22.69 -15.36 -7.32
N PHE A 408 21.43 -15.56 -6.93
CA PHE A 408 20.27 -14.94 -7.56
C PHE A 408 19.48 -14.08 -6.58
N SER A 409 19.10 -12.89 -7.04
CA SER A 409 18.19 -12.00 -6.32
C SER A 409 16.89 -11.82 -7.10
N ILE A 410 15.77 -12.31 -6.57
CA ILE A 410 14.45 -12.16 -7.18
C ILE A 410 13.56 -11.36 -6.23
N GLY A 411 13.48 -10.06 -6.49
CA GLY A 411 12.96 -9.09 -5.54
C GLY A 411 13.68 -9.21 -4.21
N ASP A 412 12.93 -9.72 -3.25
CA ASP A 412 13.24 -9.82 -1.83
C ASP A 412 13.66 -11.25 -1.41
N SER A 413 13.94 -12.10 -2.39
CA SER A 413 14.40 -13.47 -2.17
C SER A 413 15.82 -13.63 -2.68
N LYS A 414 16.67 -14.24 -1.87
CA LYS A 414 18.06 -14.58 -2.21
C LYS A 414 18.16 -16.09 -2.39
N HIS A 415 18.72 -16.51 -3.51
CA HIS A 415 18.93 -17.92 -3.85
C HIS A 415 20.38 -18.15 -4.15
N ILE A 416 20.96 -19.20 -3.59
CA ILE A 416 22.36 -19.55 -3.79
C ILE A 416 22.44 -21.00 -4.22
N TYR A 417 22.82 -21.21 -5.47
CA TYR A 417 23.03 -22.54 -6.03
C TYR A 417 24.50 -22.92 -5.97
N LEU A 418 24.77 -24.16 -5.56
CA LEU A 418 26.08 -24.78 -5.71
C LEU A 418 25.95 -26.09 -6.49
N ALA A 419 26.72 -26.20 -7.58
CA ALA A 419 26.59 -27.25 -8.60
C ALA A 419 27.32 -28.57 -8.31
N ASP A 420 28.33 -28.54 -7.43
CA ASP A 420 29.21 -29.67 -7.13
C ASP A 420 29.66 -29.64 -5.65
N GLN A 421 30.29 -30.74 -5.22
CA GLN A 421 30.70 -31.01 -3.84
C GLN A 421 31.52 -29.87 -3.23
N LYS A 422 31.21 -29.50 -1.99
CA LYS A 422 32.03 -28.55 -1.23
C LYS A 422 32.91 -29.29 -0.26
N GLU A 423 34.20 -28.93 -0.27
CA GLU A 423 35.19 -29.41 0.70
C GLU A 423 35.16 -28.64 2.03
N GLN A 424 34.36 -27.56 2.12
CA GLN A 424 34.34 -26.64 3.27
C GLN A 424 32.94 -26.14 3.61
N ASP A 425 32.79 -25.72 4.87
CA ASP A 425 31.55 -25.14 5.39
C ASP A 425 31.26 -23.78 4.76
N LEU A 426 29.98 -23.48 4.54
CA LEU A 426 29.52 -22.14 4.18
C LEU A 426 28.74 -21.49 5.30
N THR A 427 29.04 -20.21 5.50
CA THR A 427 28.34 -19.35 6.44
C THR A 427 27.52 -18.32 5.67
N PHE A 428 26.28 -18.11 6.09
CA PHE A 428 25.42 -17.04 5.57
C PHE A 428 25.08 -16.13 6.75
N ASP A 429 25.64 -14.93 6.74
CA ASP A 429 25.30 -13.88 7.68
C ASP A 429 24.03 -13.17 7.18
N ILE A 430 22.94 -13.32 7.94
CA ILE A 430 21.61 -12.82 7.59
C ILE A 430 21.29 -11.63 8.49
N ARG A 431 20.97 -10.47 7.92
CA ARG A 431 20.66 -9.23 8.66
C ARG A 431 19.32 -8.66 8.21
N ALA A 432 18.41 -8.44 9.15
CA ALA A 432 17.12 -7.86 8.84
C ALA A 432 17.19 -6.32 8.78
N TYR A 433 16.52 -5.72 7.79
CA TYR A 433 16.51 -4.26 7.59
C TYR A 433 15.17 -3.60 7.96
N GLU A 434 14.08 -4.38 8.07
CA GLU A 434 12.76 -3.94 8.53
C GLU A 434 12.11 -5.04 9.40
N GLU A 435 10.95 -4.72 9.98
CA GLU A 435 10.16 -5.69 10.73
C GLU A 435 9.38 -6.64 9.81
N GLY A 436 9.43 -7.93 10.11
CA GLY A 436 8.78 -8.96 9.30
C GLY A 436 9.04 -10.37 9.83
N ILE A 437 8.96 -11.32 8.91
CA ILE A 437 9.32 -12.72 9.13
C ILE A 437 10.43 -13.08 8.15
N ALA A 438 11.40 -13.91 8.53
CA ALA A 438 12.41 -14.43 7.61
C ALA A 438 12.30 -15.95 7.57
N SER A 439 12.18 -16.50 6.37
CA SER A 439 12.17 -17.95 6.15
C SER A 439 13.42 -18.39 5.43
N VAL A 440 14.01 -19.49 5.88
CA VAL A 440 15.21 -20.11 5.31
C VAL A 440 14.89 -21.55 4.92
N SER A 441 15.28 -21.95 3.72
CA SER A 441 15.22 -23.35 3.31
C SER A 441 16.40 -23.74 2.42
N ILE A 442 16.70 -25.04 2.33
CA ILE A 442 17.74 -25.60 1.48
C ILE A 442 17.09 -26.70 0.64
N GLN A 443 17.07 -26.54 -0.68
CA GLN A 443 16.62 -27.56 -1.60
C GLN A 443 17.82 -28.32 -2.14
N VAL A 444 17.92 -29.61 -1.84
CA VAL A 444 18.99 -30.51 -2.29
C VAL A 444 18.51 -31.27 -3.51
N PHE A 445 19.34 -31.32 -4.57
CA PHE A 445 19.05 -31.99 -5.83
C PHE A 445 19.85 -33.28 -5.94
N ASN A 446 19.19 -34.36 -6.31
CA ASN A 446 19.75 -35.71 -6.43
C ASN A 446 19.33 -36.31 -7.78
N GLU A 447 19.94 -37.42 -8.21
CA GLU A 447 19.56 -38.08 -9.47
C GLU A 447 18.08 -38.54 -9.50
N GLU A 448 17.50 -38.82 -8.34
CA GLU A 448 16.12 -39.31 -8.18
C GLU A 448 15.08 -38.20 -7.95
N GLY A 449 15.49 -36.94 -7.74
CA GLY A 449 14.56 -35.84 -7.44
C GLY A 449 15.17 -34.70 -6.61
N SER A 450 14.37 -34.05 -5.76
CA SER A 450 14.86 -33.04 -4.82
C SER A 450 14.16 -33.15 -3.47
N THR A 451 14.90 -32.88 -2.40
CA THR A 451 14.41 -32.80 -1.01
C THR A 451 14.53 -31.37 -0.52
N GLU A 452 13.58 -30.88 0.29
CA GLU A 452 13.65 -29.55 0.88
C GLU A 452 13.81 -29.61 2.41
N LEU A 453 14.90 -29.05 2.90
CA LEU A 453 15.19 -28.82 4.32
C LEU A 453 14.66 -27.44 4.70
N ASN A 454 13.59 -27.40 5.50
CA ASN A 454 12.94 -26.16 5.91
C ASN A 454 13.28 -25.82 7.36
N PHE A 455 13.80 -24.61 7.58
CA PHE A 455 13.98 -24.07 8.92
C PHE A 455 12.68 -23.42 9.42
N GLU A 456 12.49 -23.41 10.73
CA GLU A 456 11.41 -22.66 11.35
C GLU A 456 11.51 -21.18 10.98
N THR A 457 10.39 -20.57 10.58
CA THR A 457 10.35 -19.14 10.22
C THR A 457 10.60 -18.29 11.46
N ILE A 458 11.49 -17.30 11.36
CA ILE A 458 11.87 -16.44 12.48
C ILE A 458 11.25 -15.04 12.34
N PRO A 459 10.65 -14.47 13.40
CA PRO A 459 10.23 -13.07 13.40
C PRO A 459 11.46 -12.17 13.53
N VAL A 460 11.58 -11.14 12.69
CA VAL A 460 12.77 -10.28 12.61
C VAL A 460 12.40 -8.79 12.66
N ASN A 461 13.34 -7.96 13.11
CA ASN A 461 13.29 -6.49 13.02
C ASN A 461 14.65 -5.94 12.58
N ASN A 462 14.78 -4.62 12.43
CA ASN A 462 16.02 -3.97 11.97
C ASN A 462 17.27 -4.15 12.88
N ARG A 463 17.15 -4.88 14.00
CA ARG A 463 18.26 -5.27 14.88
C ARG A 463 18.48 -6.79 14.91
N SER A 464 17.65 -7.56 14.22
CA SER A 464 17.76 -9.02 14.15
C SER A 464 18.88 -9.42 13.20
N SER A 465 19.70 -10.36 13.65
CA SER A 465 20.67 -11.09 12.82
C SER A 465 20.55 -12.58 13.05
N ALA A 466 20.75 -13.37 12.01
CA ALA A 466 20.83 -14.82 12.07
C ALA A 466 22.06 -15.31 11.29
N LYS A 467 22.51 -16.53 11.58
CA LYS A 467 23.65 -17.14 10.91
C LYS A 467 23.30 -18.55 10.48
N LEU A 468 23.14 -18.78 9.18
CA LEU A 468 22.96 -20.12 8.63
C LEU A 468 24.34 -20.71 8.36
N ILE A 469 24.60 -21.89 8.92
CA ILE A 469 25.80 -22.68 8.67
C ILE A 469 25.35 -23.89 7.86
N ILE A 470 25.84 -23.98 6.63
CA ILE A 470 25.65 -25.15 5.79
C ILE A 470 26.99 -25.89 5.76
N PRO A 471 27.09 -27.06 6.38
CA PRO A 471 28.34 -27.82 6.39
C PRO A 471 28.65 -28.36 4.98
N ALA A 472 29.82 -28.97 4.83
CA ALA A 472 30.17 -29.74 3.64
C ALA A 472 29.08 -30.77 3.27
N GLU A 473 29.04 -31.16 1.99
CA GLU A 473 27.89 -31.86 1.38
C GLU A 473 27.43 -33.14 2.11
N GLU A 474 28.36 -33.93 2.65
CA GLU A 474 28.06 -35.16 3.40
C GLU A 474 27.19 -34.91 4.65
N ASP A 475 27.10 -33.65 5.08
CA ASP A 475 26.45 -33.22 6.31
C ASP A 475 25.33 -32.20 6.07
N ILE A 476 24.82 -32.01 4.85
CA ILE A 476 23.85 -30.92 4.57
C ILE A 476 22.58 -30.99 5.45
N GLU A 477 22.18 -32.20 5.87
CA GLU A 477 21.10 -32.44 6.83
C GLU A 477 21.39 -31.87 8.24
N ASN A 478 22.67 -31.72 8.57
CA ASN A 478 23.19 -31.09 9.80
C ASN A 478 23.33 -29.56 9.68
N ALA A 479 22.81 -28.93 8.62
CA ALA A 479 22.75 -27.47 8.54
C ALA A 479 22.03 -26.87 9.76
N VAL A 480 22.50 -25.72 10.25
CA VAL A 480 21.96 -25.06 11.44
C VAL A 480 21.75 -23.58 11.19
N LEU A 481 20.58 -23.07 11.59
CA LEU A 481 20.27 -21.65 11.63
C LEU A 481 20.40 -21.14 13.07
N ASN A 482 21.40 -20.31 13.33
CA ASN A 482 21.59 -19.66 14.62
C ASN A 482 20.79 -18.36 14.68
N TYR A 483 19.83 -18.25 15.60
CA TYR A 483 19.05 -17.04 15.83
C TYR A 483 18.88 -16.78 17.33
N LYS A 484 19.21 -15.56 17.80
CA LYS A 484 19.13 -15.16 19.22
C LYS A 484 19.85 -16.11 20.20
N GLY A 485 20.89 -16.81 19.75
CA GLY A 485 21.66 -17.75 20.56
C GLY A 485 21.06 -19.17 20.63
N GLU A 486 19.98 -19.43 19.88
CA GLU A 486 19.39 -20.75 19.71
C GLU A 486 19.78 -21.35 18.36
N GLU A 487 20.08 -22.66 18.36
CA GLU A 487 20.33 -23.45 17.17
C GLU A 487 19.01 -24.04 16.66
N ILE A 488 18.58 -23.63 15.47
CA ILE A 488 17.39 -24.13 14.79
C ILE A 488 17.83 -25.14 13.73
N LYS A 489 17.34 -26.39 13.85
CA LYS A 489 17.59 -27.45 12.87
C LYS A 489 16.49 -27.50 11.81
N PRO A 490 16.80 -27.89 10.57
CA PRO A 490 15.81 -28.02 9.52
C PRO A 490 14.92 -29.24 9.73
N THR A 491 13.75 -29.19 9.11
CA THR A 491 12.84 -30.32 8.94
C THR A 491 12.83 -30.75 7.48
N GLU A 492 12.98 -32.04 7.22
CA GLU A 492 12.96 -32.59 5.88
C GLU A 492 11.53 -32.66 5.34
N LYS A 493 11.32 -32.17 4.12
CA LYS A 493 10.07 -32.30 3.38
C LYS A 493 10.32 -32.85 1.98
N ASN A 494 9.52 -33.84 1.62
CA ASN A 494 9.44 -34.31 0.24
C ASN A 494 8.72 -33.25 -0.60
N VAL A 495 9.31 -32.91 -1.75
CA VAL A 495 8.67 -32.01 -2.71
C VAL A 495 7.47 -32.74 -3.35
N VAL A 496 6.26 -32.31 -3.00
CA VAL A 496 5.02 -32.87 -3.54
C VAL A 496 4.73 -32.26 -4.92
N GLY A 497 4.32 -33.09 -5.89
CA GLY A 497 3.98 -32.62 -7.23
C GLY A 497 2.87 -31.57 -7.24
N ASN A 498 3.02 -30.53 -8.08
CA ASN A 498 2.10 -29.38 -8.14
C ASN A 498 0.63 -29.79 -8.36
N ASP A 499 0.37 -30.83 -9.14
CA ASP A 499 -0.98 -31.31 -9.44
C ASP A 499 -1.74 -31.76 -8.18
N ILE A 500 -1.02 -32.33 -7.19
CA ILE A 500 -1.60 -32.76 -5.92
C ILE A 500 -1.85 -31.52 -5.04
N VAL A 501 -0.88 -30.61 -4.97
CA VAL A 501 -0.95 -29.40 -4.15
C VAL A 501 -2.12 -28.51 -4.58
N GLN A 502 -2.36 -28.36 -5.89
CA GLN A 502 -3.46 -27.55 -6.43
C GLN A 502 -4.85 -28.08 -6.05
N GLN A 503 -4.99 -29.38 -5.77
CA GLN A 503 -6.28 -29.98 -5.39
C GLN A 503 -6.63 -29.78 -3.91
N VAL A 504 -5.66 -29.42 -3.06
CA VAL A 504 -5.87 -29.24 -1.62
C VAL A 504 -6.28 -27.79 -1.32
N PRO A 505 -7.44 -27.53 -0.67
CA PRO A 505 -7.87 -26.17 -0.34
C PRO A 505 -6.91 -25.50 0.64
N ILE A 506 -6.65 -24.21 0.43
CA ILE A 506 -5.86 -23.39 1.36
C ILE A 506 -6.71 -23.07 2.61
N PRO A 507 -6.21 -23.33 3.83
CA PRO A 507 -6.93 -23.05 5.07
C PRO A 507 -7.35 -21.58 5.19
N LYS A 508 -8.57 -21.34 5.64
CA LYS A 508 -9.04 -20.03 6.08
C LYS A 508 -8.85 -19.91 7.59
N ILE A 509 -8.42 -18.75 8.04
CA ILE A 509 -8.13 -18.48 9.46
C ILE A 509 -8.97 -17.31 9.96
N LYS A 510 -9.44 -17.41 11.20
CA LYS A 510 -10.23 -16.36 11.86
C LYS A 510 -9.77 -16.17 13.29
N ILE A 511 -9.63 -14.91 13.67
CA ILE A 511 -9.23 -14.50 15.02
C ILE A 511 -10.44 -14.54 15.96
N GLY A 512 -10.24 -15.13 17.13
CA GLY A 512 -11.11 -15.02 18.30
C GLY A 512 -10.34 -14.52 19.53
N PHE A 513 -11.10 -14.08 20.54
CA PHE A 513 -10.56 -13.61 21.81
C PHE A 513 -11.37 -14.15 22.98
N GLU A 514 -10.68 -14.76 23.93
CA GLU A 514 -11.23 -15.25 25.19
C GLU A 514 -10.61 -14.49 26.38
N PRO A 515 -11.37 -14.16 27.43
CA PRO A 515 -10.81 -13.50 28.60
C PRO A 515 -9.89 -14.46 29.38
N THR A 516 -8.78 -13.94 29.90
CA THR A 516 -7.98 -14.66 30.91
C THR A 516 -8.71 -14.72 32.27
N GLU A 517 -8.20 -15.51 33.22
CA GLU A 517 -8.81 -15.64 34.54
C GLU A 517 -8.94 -14.27 35.24
N GLY A 518 -10.16 -13.93 35.69
CA GLY A 518 -10.46 -12.65 36.35
C GLY A 518 -10.75 -11.48 35.40
N VAL A 519 -10.56 -11.63 34.08
CA VAL A 519 -10.87 -10.60 33.09
C VAL A 519 -12.35 -10.68 32.68
N LYS A 520 -13.03 -9.53 32.71
CA LYS A 520 -14.41 -9.37 32.21
C LYS A 520 -14.41 -8.96 30.74
N LYS A 521 -15.46 -9.39 30.01
CA LYS A 521 -15.73 -9.06 28.60
C LYS A 521 -17.08 -8.36 28.46
N VAL A 522 -17.17 -7.32 27.63
CA VAL A 522 -18.46 -6.69 27.28
C VAL A 522 -19.26 -7.63 26.36
N PRO A 523 -20.55 -7.88 26.64
CA PRO A 523 -21.39 -8.73 25.80
C PRO A 523 -21.40 -8.30 24.33
N TYR A 524 -21.24 -9.27 23.41
CA TYR A 524 -21.26 -9.09 21.95
C TYR A 524 -20.19 -8.13 21.36
N LYS A 525 -19.23 -7.67 22.18
CA LYS A 525 -18.10 -6.85 21.74
C LYS A 525 -16.77 -7.56 21.98
N THR A 526 -15.72 -7.11 21.30
CA THR A 526 -14.32 -7.52 21.55
C THR A 526 -13.63 -6.59 22.57
N THR A 527 -14.37 -6.18 23.61
CA THR A 527 -13.90 -5.28 24.66
C THR A 527 -13.67 -6.03 25.96
N PHE A 528 -12.47 -5.89 26.52
CA PHE A 528 -12.02 -6.62 27.71
C PHE A 528 -11.40 -5.67 28.74
N SER A 529 -11.48 -6.06 30.00
CA SER A 529 -10.89 -5.29 31.13
C SER A 529 -9.41 -5.57 31.38
N GLY A 530 -8.75 -6.36 30.53
CA GLY A 530 -7.38 -6.82 30.73
C GLY A 530 -6.92 -7.84 29.68
N PRO A 531 -5.87 -8.61 29.97
CA PRO A 531 -5.26 -9.54 29.01
C PRO A 531 -6.24 -10.59 28.47
N VAL A 532 -6.05 -10.95 27.20
CA VAL A 532 -6.90 -11.92 26.49
C VAL A 532 -6.08 -13.08 25.93
N ILE A 533 -6.73 -14.22 25.76
CA ILE A 533 -6.20 -15.37 25.04
C ILE A 533 -6.60 -15.21 23.57
N LEU A 534 -5.62 -15.21 22.69
CA LEU A 534 -5.81 -15.25 21.24
C LEU A 534 -6.23 -16.67 20.83
N THR A 535 -7.38 -16.81 20.17
CA THR A 535 -7.85 -18.09 19.63
C THR A 535 -7.95 -18.02 18.11
N VAL A 536 -7.78 -19.18 17.47
CA VAL A 536 -7.80 -19.30 16.00
C VAL A 536 -8.79 -20.36 15.58
N GLU A 537 -9.78 -19.97 14.78
CA GLU A 537 -10.69 -20.88 14.09
C GLU A 537 -10.20 -21.10 12.65
N SER A 538 -10.24 -22.35 12.18
CA SER A 538 -9.92 -22.71 10.79
C SER A 538 -10.78 -23.85 10.28
N ASP A 539 -11.08 -23.83 8.98
CA ASP A 539 -11.76 -24.91 8.25
C ASP A 539 -10.87 -26.15 8.01
N PHE A 540 -9.54 -25.99 8.01
CA PHE A 540 -8.57 -27.07 7.80
C PHE A 540 -7.34 -26.90 8.72
N LYS A 541 -7.55 -26.99 10.05
CA LYS A 541 -6.50 -26.76 11.07
C LYS A 541 -5.27 -27.65 10.89
N ASP A 542 -5.45 -28.92 10.52
CA ASP A 542 -4.35 -29.88 10.33
C ASP A 542 -3.46 -29.57 9.12
N ASN A 543 -3.94 -28.73 8.20
CA ASN A 543 -3.17 -28.29 7.03
C ASN A 543 -2.35 -27.02 7.32
N ILE A 544 -2.48 -26.40 8.50
CA ILE A 544 -1.72 -25.21 8.87
C ILE A 544 -0.35 -25.65 9.43
N GLU A 545 0.72 -25.12 8.86
CA GLU A 545 2.09 -25.40 9.33
C GLU A 545 2.49 -24.47 10.48
N GLU A 546 2.29 -23.17 10.28
CA GLU A 546 2.66 -22.15 11.25
C GLU A 546 1.79 -20.90 11.11
N LEU A 547 1.62 -20.22 12.23
CA LEU A 547 0.88 -18.98 12.33
C LEU A 547 1.70 -17.95 13.11
N PHE A 548 1.50 -16.69 12.76
CA PHE A 548 2.08 -15.51 13.36
C PHE A 548 0.98 -14.49 13.56
N TYR A 549 1.15 -13.63 14.57
CA TYR A 549 0.31 -12.47 14.74
C TYR A 549 1.14 -11.21 14.96
N SER A 550 0.56 -10.06 14.61
CA SER A 550 1.10 -8.74 14.93
C SER A 550 0.03 -7.87 15.58
N VAL A 551 0.47 -6.92 16.40
CA VAL A 551 -0.37 -5.94 17.08
C VAL A 551 -0.06 -4.57 16.51
N ASP A 552 -1.10 -3.90 15.99
CA ASP A 552 -0.99 -2.57 15.37
C ASP A 552 0.02 -2.52 14.20
N GLY A 553 0.23 -3.66 13.55
CA GLY A 553 1.20 -3.82 12.45
C GLY A 553 2.64 -4.03 12.90
N GLU A 554 2.90 -4.04 14.21
CA GLU A 554 4.21 -4.20 14.84
C GLU A 554 4.26 -5.45 15.75
N ASN A 555 5.44 -5.74 16.28
CA ASN A 555 5.72 -6.80 17.22
C ASN A 555 5.25 -8.19 16.74
N ILE A 556 5.73 -8.62 15.58
CA ILE A 556 5.39 -9.92 15.03
C ILE A 556 5.84 -11.05 15.98
N GLN A 557 4.91 -11.92 16.34
CA GLN A 557 5.14 -13.05 17.24
C GLN A 557 4.60 -14.34 16.62
N LYS A 558 5.29 -15.45 16.86
CA LYS A 558 4.80 -16.77 16.47
C LYS A 558 3.60 -17.12 17.35
N TYR A 559 2.50 -17.53 16.72
CA TYR A 559 1.31 -17.97 17.42
C TYR A 559 1.54 -19.35 18.04
N SER A 560 1.16 -19.48 19.31
CA SER A 560 1.03 -20.75 20.01
C SER A 560 -0.38 -20.83 20.60
N GLU A 561 -0.93 -22.03 20.68
CA GLU A 561 -2.27 -22.23 21.26
C GLU A 561 -2.27 -21.75 22.72
N GLY A 562 -3.19 -20.83 23.03
CA GLY A 562 -3.24 -20.18 24.34
C GLY A 562 -2.38 -18.92 24.48
N ALA A 563 -1.88 -18.34 23.38
CA ALA A 563 -1.11 -17.09 23.41
C ALA A 563 -1.87 -15.95 24.13
N ILE A 564 -1.24 -15.35 25.14
CA ILE A 564 -1.81 -14.26 25.93
C ILE A 564 -1.36 -12.91 25.37
N ILE A 565 -2.32 -12.07 25.01
CA ILE A 565 -2.13 -10.70 24.56
C ILE A 565 -2.41 -9.75 25.72
N SER A 566 -1.39 -8.99 26.14
CA SER A 566 -1.47 -7.99 27.20
C SER A 566 -1.09 -6.61 26.64
N LEU A 567 -2.09 -5.74 26.47
CA LEU A 567 -1.94 -4.42 25.86
C LEU A 567 -2.43 -3.31 26.80
N SER A 568 -2.04 -2.07 26.50
CA SER A 568 -2.53 -0.87 27.17
C SER A 568 -4.02 -0.63 26.89
N SER A 569 -4.67 0.26 27.65
CA SER A 569 -6.04 0.64 27.32
C SER A 569 -6.11 1.31 25.95
N GLY A 570 -7.09 0.93 25.13
CA GLY A 570 -7.28 1.49 23.79
C GLY A 570 -7.85 0.49 22.78
N GLU A 571 -7.87 0.94 21.53
CA GLU A 571 -8.18 0.11 20.35
C GLU A 571 -6.88 -0.43 19.75
N HIS A 572 -6.83 -1.73 19.51
CA HIS A 572 -5.70 -2.43 18.91
C HIS A 572 -6.14 -3.28 17.72
N ASN A 573 -5.34 -3.27 16.65
CA ASN A 573 -5.58 -4.09 15.47
C ASN A 573 -4.71 -5.34 15.53
N ILE A 574 -5.34 -6.51 15.55
CA ILE A 574 -4.66 -7.80 15.53
C ILE A 574 -4.71 -8.36 14.10
N GLU A 575 -3.55 -8.65 13.54
CA GLU A 575 -3.40 -9.37 12.27
C GLU A 575 -2.89 -10.78 12.58
N LEU A 576 -3.48 -11.80 11.97
CA LEU A 576 -3.06 -13.20 12.04
C LEU A 576 -2.77 -13.70 10.63
N PHE A 577 -1.59 -14.30 10.43
CA PHE A 577 -1.12 -14.75 9.12
C PHE A 577 -0.25 -16.00 9.27
N GLY A 578 0.04 -16.68 8.17
CA GLY A 578 0.79 -17.94 8.23
C GLY A 578 0.98 -18.60 6.87
N LYS A 579 1.39 -19.87 6.91
CA LYS A 579 1.48 -20.75 5.75
C LYS A 579 0.93 -22.14 6.06
N ASP A 580 0.54 -22.86 5.03
CA ASP A 580 0.11 -24.26 5.13
C ASP A 580 1.29 -25.24 5.00
N ILE A 581 1.04 -26.53 5.20
CA ILE A 581 2.06 -27.60 5.13
C ILE A 581 2.76 -27.74 3.77
N TYR A 582 2.22 -27.13 2.71
CA TYR A 582 2.81 -27.06 1.37
C TYR A 582 3.55 -25.74 1.13
N SER A 583 3.86 -25.00 2.20
CA SER A 583 4.50 -23.68 2.16
C SER A 583 3.70 -22.62 1.41
N ARG A 584 2.36 -22.80 1.27
CA ARG A 584 1.50 -21.81 0.60
C ARG A 584 1.07 -20.72 1.58
N PRO A 585 1.22 -19.43 1.23
CA PRO A 585 0.76 -18.31 2.06
C PRO A 585 -0.75 -18.30 2.32
N LEU A 586 -1.14 -18.24 3.60
CA LEU A 586 -2.53 -18.03 4.02
C LEU A 586 -2.96 -16.58 3.80
N ILE A 587 -4.27 -16.36 3.64
CA ILE A 587 -4.85 -15.01 3.64
C ILE A 587 -4.90 -14.51 5.08
N SER A 588 -4.37 -13.31 5.34
CA SER A 588 -4.37 -12.75 6.69
C SER A 588 -5.78 -12.45 7.20
N SER A 589 -5.99 -12.70 8.49
CA SER A 589 -7.20 -12.36 9.22
C SER A 589 -6.97 -11.12 10.08
N PHE A 590 -7.97 -10.25 10.18
CA PHE A 590 -7.89 -9.02 10.97
C PHE A 590 -9.02 -8.96 11.98
N ALA A 591 -8.72 -8.54 13.21
CA ALA A 591 -9.72 -8.29 14.24
C ALA A 591 -9.33 -7.10 15.13
N LYS A 592 -10.33 -6.29 15.50
CA LYS A 592 -10.16 -5.23 16.49
C LYS A 592 -10.31 -5.78 17.90
N LEU A 593 -9.35 -5.47 18.76
CA LEU A 593 -9.37 -5.76 20.19
C LEU A 593 -9.43 -4.44 20.96
N TYR A 594 -10.36 -4.33 21.91
CA TYR A 594 -10.46 -3.17 22.79
C TYR A 594 -10.07 -3.57 24.21
N ILE A 595 -9.10 -2.88 24.79
CA ILE A 595 -8.75 -3.01 26.21
C ILE A 595 -9.25 -1.76 26.94
N ASP A 596 -10.09 -1.96 27.94
CA ASP A 596 -10.65 -0.88 28.75
C ASP A 596 -10.42 -1.20 30.23
N ASN A 597 -9.21 -0.86 30.69
CA ASN A 597 -8.71 -1.11 32.04
C ASN A 597 -8.40 0.19 32.81
N GLU A 598 -8.85 1.33 32.28
CA GLU A 598 -8.73 2.64 32.91
C GLU A 598 -10.11 3.15 33.37
N ALA A 599 -10.09 4.10 34.31
CA ALA A 599 -11.30 4.82 34.68
C ALA A 599 -11.83 5.64 33.49
N PRO A 600 -13.15 5.66 33.25
CA PRO A 600 -13.72 6.52 32.23
C PRO A 600 -13.48 8.00 32.56
N ARG A 601 -13.62 8.87 31.57
CA ARG A 601 -13.55 10.33 31.74
C ARG A 601 -14.88 10.97 31.39
N THR A 602 -15.22 12.07 32.04
CA THR A 602 -16.44 12.83 31.71
C THR A 602 -16.07 14.15 31.04
N ARG A 603 -16.60 14.39 29.84
CA ARG A 603 -16.71 15.73 29.29
C ARG A 603 -18.04 16.35 29.73
N ALA A 604 -18.00 17.48 30.41
CA ALA A 604 -19.19 18.22 30.84
C ALA A 604 -19.48 19.39 29.89
N LYS A 605 -20.76 19.71 29.72
CA LYS A 605 -21.23 20.94 29.08
C LYS A 605 -22.09 21.72 30.06
N LEU A 606 -21.86 23.03 30.18
CA LEU A 606 -22.68 23.97 30.93
C LEU A 606 -23.23 25.02 29.97
N LEU A 607 -24.56 25.14 29.87
CA LEU A 607 -25.25 26.14 29.08
C LEU A 607 -25.98 27.10 30.02
N ILE A 608 -25.63 28.39 29.95
CA ILE A 608 -26.20 29.47 30.75
C ILE A 608 -26.95 30.41 29.82
N GLU A 609 -28.27 30.48 29.97
CA GLU A 609 -29.12 31.35 29.18
C GLU A 609 -30.18 32.05 30.05
N PRO A 610 -30.80 33.14 29.57
CA PRO A 610 -31.76 33.90 30.38
C PRO A 610 -32.93 33.06 30.88
N GLU A 611 -33.34 32.04 30.13
CA GLU A 611 -34.51 31.20 30.41
C GLU A 611 -34.21 30.03 31.34
N GLY A 612 -32.94 29.64 31.48
CA GLY A 612 -32.53 28.48 32.27
C GLY A 612 -31.02 28.23 32.25
N ILE A 613 -30.58 27.35 33.15
CA ILE A 613 -29.20 26.85 33.15
C ILE A 613 -29.29 25.34 32.99
N PHE A 614 -28.52 24.81 32.06
CA PHE A 614 -28.53 23.40 31.70
C PHE A 614 -27.13 22.83 31.78
N CYS A 615 -27.03 21.56 32.13
CA CYS A 615 -25.78 20.82 32.02
C CYS A 615 -25.99 19.49 31.31
N SER A 616 -24.98 19.02 30.60
CA SER A 616 -24.98 17.69 30.01
C SER A 616 -23.61 17.05 30.16
N PHE A 617 -23.59 15.72 30.17
CA PHE A 617 -22.37 14.96 30.41
C PHE A 617 -22.15 13.90 29.32
N GLN A 618 -20.91 13.75 28.91
CA GLN A 618 -20.45 12.71 27.99
C GLN A 618 -19.39 11.87 28.69
N GLY A 619 -19.79 10.70 29.17
CA GLY A 619 -18.85 9.66 29.59
C GLY A 619 -18.07 9.12 28.39
N ILE A 620 -16.75 8.99 28.54
CA ILE A 620 -15.80 8.52 27.53
C ILE A 620 -15.12 7.26 28.08
N SER A 621 -15.15 6.17 27.30
CA SER A 621 -14.48 4.90 27.60
C SER A 621 -13.93 4.25 26.32
N ASN A 622 -13.13 3.18 26.47
CA ASN A 622 -12.58 2.43 25.35
C ASN A 622 -13.57 1.34 24.87
N ASN A 623 -14.71 1.78 24.31
CA ASN A 623 -15.78 0.93 23.74
C ASN A 623 -16.61 0.13 24.77
N SER A 624 -16.72 0.62 26.00
CA SER A 624 -17.61 0.08 27.03
C SER A 624 -18.84 0.95 27.26
N ASN A 625 -19.84 0.40 27.93
CA ASN A 625 -21.00 1.17 28.39
C ASN A 625 -20.63 1.97 29.62
N VAL A 626 -21.07 3.23 29.67
CA VAL A 626 -20.80 4.16 30.76
C VAL A 626 -22.07 4.83 31.23
N LYS A 627 -22.09 5.22 32.50
CA LYS A 627 -23.18 6.01 33.09
C LYS A 627 -22.59 7.13 33.93
N THR A 628 -23.09 8.34 33.73
CA THR A 628 -22.66 9.51 34.51
C THR A 628 -23.64 9.77 35.64
N PHE A 629 -23.10 9.93 36.84
CA PHE A 629 -23.82 10.35 38.02
C PHE A 629 -23.49 11.81 38.31
N TYR A 630 -24.49 12.57 38.74
CA TYR A 630 -24.34 13.99 39.01
C TYR A 630 -25.24 14.44 40.18
N ARG A 631 -24.88 15.57 40.80
CA ARG A 631 -25.73 16.27 41.77
C ARG A 631 -25.42 17.76 41.83
N PHE A 632 -26.42 18.55 42.21
CA PHE A 632 -26.30 20.01 42.35
C PHE A 632 -26.24 20.38 43.84
N ILE A 633 -25.23 21.17 44.21
CA ILE A 633 -24.94 21.51 45.60
C ILE A 633 -24.82 23.03 45.72
N ARG A 634 -25.51 23.62 46.71
CA ARG A 634 -25.34 25.01 47.12
C ARG A 634 -24.32 25.10 48.25
N ASP A 635 -23.69 26.27 48.42
CA ASP A 635 -22.73 26.48 49.49
C ASP A 635 -23.31 26.31 50.91
N GLU A 636 -24.62 26.52 51.08
CA GLU A 636 -25.34 26.34 52.34
C GLU A 636 -25.74 24.87 52.63
N ASN A 637 -25.64 23.97 51.64
CA ASN A 637 -26.07 22.58 51.79
C ASN A 637 -25.00 21.74 52.50
N ASN A 638 -25.44 20.85 53.38
CA ASN A 638 -24.60 19.74 53.81
C ASN A 638 -24.50 18.72 52.66
N VAL A 639 -23.28 18.48 52.18
CA VAL A 639 -22.99 17.65 50.99
C VAL A 639 -23.50 16.21 51.13
N ASP A 640 -23.58 15.70 52.36
CA ASP A 640 -24.03 14.34 52.65
C ASP A 640 -25.55 14.16 52.48
N ASP A 641 -26.32 15.24 52.47
CA ASP A 641 -27.79 15.21 52.38
C ASP A 641 -28.32 15.35 50.92
N VAL A 642 -27.41 15.51 49.94
CA VAL A 642 -27.78 15.66 48.52
C VAL A 642 -27.58 14.33 47.77
N GLU A 643 -28.68 13.72 47.36
CA GLU A 643 -28.69 12.46 46.59
C GLU A 643 -28.09 12.62 45.18
N TRP A 644 -27.51 11.53 44.68
CA TRP A 644 -26.99 11.43 43.31
C TRP A 644 -28.10 11.06 42.34
N ASP A 645 -28.18 11.79 41.22
CA ASP A 645 -28.98 11.39 40.07
C ASP A 645 -28.07 10.85 38.96
N SER A 646 -28.64 10.28 37.90
CA SER A 646 -27.89 9.66 36.81
C SER A 646 -28.48 10.02 35.47
N THR A 647 -27.61 10.17 34.46
CA THR A 647 -28.03 10.55 33.11
C THR A 647 -27.38 9.67 32.05
N GLY A 648 -27.99 9.68 30.86
CA GLY A 648 -27.38 9.17 29.64
C GLY A 648 -26.44 10.20 29.02
N THR A 649 -25.74 9.78 27.96
CA THR A 649 -24.78 10.64 27.25
C THR A 649 -25.49 11.82 26.55
N ASN A 650 -24.97 13.03 26.76
CA ASN A 650 -25.41 14.27 26.09
C ASN A 650 -26.90 14.61 26.26
N ILE A 651 -27.50 14.22 27.38
CA ILE A 651 -28.86 14.66 27.74
C ILE A 651 -28.76 15.96 28.53
N ASP A 652 -29.42 17.02 28.05
CA ASP A 652 -29.49 18.31 28.75
C ASP A 652 -30.38 18.21 30.00
N ILE A 653 -29.79 18.54 31.14
CA ILE A 653 -30.40 18.53 32.46
C ILE A 653 -30.56 19.96 32.93
N ALA A 654 -31.79 20.38 33.18
CA ALA A 654 -32.07 21.69 33.76
C ALA A 654 -31.65 21.72 35.24
N ILE A 655 -30.90 22.75 35.63
CA ILE A 655 -30.62 23.02 37.04
C ILE A 655 -31.94 23.34 37.76
N PRO A 656 -32.21 22.79 38.96
CA PRO A 656 -33.48 22.99 39.66
C PRO A 656 -33.81 24.47 39.84
N SER A 657 -35.08 24.86 39.70
CA SER A 657 -35.50 26.26 39.79
C SER A 657 -35.06 26.94 41.08
N SER A 658 -35.05 26.20 42.20
CA SER A 658 -34.61 26.70 43.50
C SER A 658 -33.13 27.11 43.50
N HIS A 659 -32.28 26.36 42.78
CA HIS A 659 -30.84 26.63 42.62
C HIS A 659 -30.61 27.81 41.68
N ARG A 660 -31.37 27.89 40.59
CA ARG A 660 -31.36 29.05 39.69
C ARG A 660 -31.75 30.33 40.43
N SER A 661 -32.82 30.31 41.25
CA SER A 661 -33.21 31.47 42.07
C SER A 661 -32.08 31.90 43.01
N TYR A 662 -31.44 30.95 43.68
CA TYR A 662 -30.29 31.22 44.56
C TYR A 662 -29.15 31.93 43.81
N LEU A 663 -28.78 31.49 42.60
CA LEU A 663 -27.76 32.17 41.77
C LEU A 663 -28.15 33.59 41.32
N LEU A 664 -29.45 33.90 41.25
CA LEU A 664 -29.96 35.22 40.83
C LEU A 664 -30.13 36.19 42.00
N GLU A 665 -30.18 35.69 43.24
CA GLU A 665 -30.40 36.50 44.44
C GLU A 665 -29.17 37.32 44.86
N ASP A 666 -27.97 36.76 44.73
CA ASP A 666 -26.69 37.43 45.04
C ASP A 666 -25.63 37.07 43.98
N PRO A 667 -24.94 38.05 43.37
CA PRO A 667 -23.83 37.81 42.43
C PRO A 667 -22.71 36.91 42.97
N ASN A 668 -22.57 36.79 44.29
CA ASN A 668 -21.56 35.96 44.95
C ASN A 668 -22.04 34.53 45.26
N ASN A 669 -23.34 34.24 45.09
CA ASN A 669 -23.86 32.89 45.32
C ASN A 669 -23.27 31.92 44.29
N LYS A 670 -22.85 30.75 44.76
CA LYS A 670 -22.22 29.73 43.92
C LYS A 670 -22.93 28.41 44.00
N ILE A 671 -22.82 27.64 42.93
CA ILE A 671 -23.29 26.27 42.87
C ILE A 671 -22.15 25.37 42.41
N LYS A 672 -22.08 24.19 43.03
CA LYS A 672 -21.19 23.10 42.65
C LYS A 672 -22.00 22.01 41.95
N ILE A 673 -21.50 21.56 40.82
CA ILE A 673 -21.96 20.36 40.15
C ILE A 673 -20.89 19.29 40.41
N GLU A 674 -21.22 18.32 41.25
CA GLU A 674 -20.38 17.14 41.38
C GLU A 674 -20.83 16.10 40.36
N PHE A 675 -19.89 15.48 39.66
CA PHE A 675 -20.18 14.45 38.69
C PHE A 675 -19.02 13.45 38.57
N TYR A 676 -19.37 12.23 38.19
CA TYR A 676 -18.40 11.19 37.87
C TYR A 676 -19.04 10.15 36.95
N THR A 677 -18.22 9.50 36.14
CA THR A 677 -18.68 8.41 35.28
C THR A 677 -18.19 7.05 35.80
N ILE A 678 -19.06 6.04 35.73
CA ILE A 678 -18.71 4.64 35.98
C ILE A 678 -18.82 3.86 34.67
N ASN A 679 -17.84 2.99 34.41
CA ASN A 679 -17.97 1.92 33.43
C ASN A 679 -18.92 0.85 34.00
N THR A 680 -20.10 0.70 33.40
CA THR A 680 -21.16 -0.15 33.94
C THR A 680 -20.88 -1.65 33.82
N GLU A 681 -19.92 -2.04 32.97
CA GLU A 681 -19.55 -3.44 32.74
C GLU A 681 -18.43 -3.88 33.69
N PHE A 682 -17.43 -3.02 33.88
CA PHE A 682 -16.20 -3.37 34.60
C PHE A 682 -16.15 -2.82 36.03
N GLY A 683 -16.82 -1.70 36.28
CA GLY A 683 -16.87 -1.05 37.59
C GLY A 683 -15.74 -0.06 37.86
N PHE A 684 -14.96 0.32 36.84
CA PHE A 684 -14.01 1.42 36.95
C PHE A 684 -14.75 2.74 37.13
N GLU A 685 -14.39 3.48 38.17
CA GLU A 685 -15.03 4.72 38.59
C GLU A 685 -14.06 5.89 38.38
N GLU A 686 -14.53 6.92 37.70
CA GLU A 686 -13.85 8.20 37.60
C GLU A 686 -13.79 8.89 38.98
N PRO A 687 -12.66 9.52 39.37
CA PRO A 687 -12.65 10.41 40.52
C PRO A 687 -13.76 11.47 40.42
N LYS A 688 -14.37 11.81 41.55
CA LYS A 688 -15.42 12.83 41.59
C LYS A 688 -14.88 14.17 41.11
N ASN A 689 -15.45 14.67 40.01
CA ASN A 689 -15.17 15.99 39.48
C ASN A 689 -16.12 17.01 40.09
N ILE A 690 -15.63 18.25 40.22
CA ILE A 690 -16.42 19.37 40.76
C ILE A 690 -16.33 20.53 39.77
N LEU A 691 -17.47 20.96 39.26
CA LEU A 691 -17.62 22.19 38.50
C LEU A 691 -18.32 23.23 39.39
N GLU A 692 -17.56 24.18 39.90
CA GLU A 692 -18.10 25.32 40.66
C GLU A 692 -18.29 26.50 39.71
N PHE A 693 -19.46 27.15 39.77
CA PHE A 693 -19.72 28.37 39.00
C PHE A 693 -20.71 29.31 39.72
N ASN A 694 -20.73 30.56 39.27
CA ASN A 694 -21.69 31.58 39.68
C ASN A 694 -22.23 32.35 38.45
N LEU A 695 -23.20 33.23 38.64
CA LEU A 695 -23.67 34.12 37.58
C LEU A 695 -23.04 35.52 37.64
N GLY A 696 -22.54 35.96 38.79
CA GLY A 696 -21.96 37.29 38.94
C GLY A 696 -22.87 38.37 38.35
N GLU A 697 -22.28 39.21 37.49
CA GLU A 697 -22.95 40.29 36.77
C GLU A 697 -23.52 39.84 35.40
N ILE A 698 -23.48 38.55 35.03
CA ILE A 698 -24.01 38.05 33.75
C ILE A 698 -25.46 38.49 33.50
N PRO A 699 -26.40 38.41 34.48
CA PRO A 699 -27.77 38.88 34.25
C PRO A 699 -27.84 40.34 33.80
N ARG A 700 -27.05 41.22 34.43
CA ARG A 700 -27.00 42.65 34.11
C ARG A 700 -26.24 42.94 32.80
N LEU A 701 -25.16 42.19 32.54
CA LEU A 701 -24.27 42.40 31.40
C LEU A 701 -24.80 41.80 30.09
N MET A 702 -25.50 40.68 30.15
CA MET A 702 -25.90 39.91 28.97
C MET A 702 -27.42 39.80 28.79
N TRP A 703 -28.22 39.99 29.84
CA TRP A 703 -29.67 39.78 29.77
C TRP A 703 -30.50 41.06 29.91
N GLU A 704 -29.92 42.12 30.48
CA GLU A 704 -30.52 43.46 30.57
C GLU A 704 -30.00 44.40 29.48
N ASP A 705 -30.79 45.43 29.14
CA ASP A 705 -30.40 46.46 28.16
C ASP A 705 -29.48 47.49 28.85
N THR A 706 -28.21 47.13 29.04
CA THR A 706 -27.20 48.04 29.59
C THR A 706 -26.22 48.51 28.51
N ASN A 707 -25.78 49.77 28.58
CA ASN A 707 -24.77 50.32 27.65
C ASN A 707 -23.34 49.84 27.97
N GLN A 708 -23.17 48.71 28.65
CA GLN A 708 -21.86 48.22 29.09
C GLN A 708 -21.24 47.29 28.04
N THR A 709 -19.95 47.49 27.75
CA THR A 709 -19.18 46.63 26.85
C THR A 709 -18.76 45.35 27.57
N VAL A 710 -18.98 44.20 26.92
CA VAL A 710 -18.64 42.87 27.47
C VAL A 710 -17.60 42.21 26.57
N SER A 711 -16.60 41.55 27.17
CA SER A 711 -15.62 40.68 26.51
C SER A 711 -15.76 39.23 27.02
N PRO A 712 -15.24 38.23 26.29
CA PRO A 712 -15.21 36.85 26.79
C PRO A 712 -14.47 36.70 28.14
N SER A 713 -13.40 37.47 28.38
CA SER A 713 -12.67 37.47 29.65
C SER A 713 -13.53 37.95 30.82
N ILE A 714 -14.39 38.95 30.63
CA ILE A 714 -15.36 39.40 31.64
C ILE A 714 -16.39 38.30 31.91
N ILE A 715 -16.91 37.64 30.87
CA ILE A 715 -17.88 36.54 31.02
C ILE A 715 -17.27 35.41 31.86
N TRP A 716 -16.07 34.99 31.51
CA TRP A 716 -15.34 33.94 32.22
C TRP A 716 -15.08 34.27 33.69
N GLN A 717 -14.62 35.51 33.96
CA GLN A 717 -14.34 35.98 35.31
C GLN A 717 -15.59 36.03 36.19
N ASN A 718 -16.75 36.37 35.62
CA ASN A 718 -18.01 36.27 36.35
C ASN A 718 -18.29 34.81 36.68
N ILE A 719 -18.30 33.91 35.69
CA ILE A 719 -18.71 32.51 35.91
C ILE A 719 -17.80 31.77 36.91
N PHE A 720 -16.49 31.99 36.85
CA PHE A 720 -15.51 31.21 37.63
C PHE A 720 -14.73 31.99 38.70
N GLN A 721 -14.91 33.32 38.85
CA GLN A 721 -14.34 34.18 39.91
C GLN A 721 -12.91 33.80 40.41
N HIS A 722 -11.89 33.94 39.55
CA HIS A 722 -10.49 33.56 39.85
C HIS A 722 -10.32 32.11 40.37
N GLY A 723 -11.19 31.19 39.92
CA GLY A 723 -11.12 29.78 40.23
C GLY A 723 -9.89 29.08 39.63
N LEU A 724 -9.78 27.78 39.90
CA LEU A 724 -8.64 26.95 39.48
C LEU A 724 -8.54 26.75 37.95
N LEU A 725 -9.57 27.11 37.18
CA LEU A 725 -9.62 26.95 35.72
C LEU A 725 -8.99 28.16 35.00
N SER A 726 -7.98 27.90 34.17
CA SER A 726 -7.31 28.93 33.38
C SER A 726 -7.99 29.12 32.02
N LEU A 727 -8.44 30.34 31.71
CA LEU A 727 -9.03 30.68 30.41
C LEU A 727 -8.10 30.41 29.22
N SER A 728 -6.78 30.36 29.44
CA SER A 728 -5.79 30.05 28.39
C SER A 728 -5.91 28.63 27.83
N GLU A 729 -6.55 27.71 28.55
CA GLU A 729 -6.74 26.31 28.15
C GLU A 729 -8.00 26.10 27.29
N TYR A 730 -8.77 27.17 27.05
CA TYR A 730 -10.04 27.11 26.34
C TYR A 730 -9.95 27.82 25.00
N LYS A 731 -10.48 27.15 23.97
CA LYS A 731 -10.81 27.79 22.70
C LYS A 731 -12.09 28.62 22.90
N VAL A 732 -12.04 29.90 22.49
CA VAL A 732 -13.15 30.83 22.66
C VAL A 732 -13.78 31.17 21.32
N ASN A 733 -15.08 30.88 21.21
CA ASN A 733 -15.87 31.10 20.01
C ASN A 733 -17.07 32.00 20.31
N GLN A 734 -17.42 32.89 19.38
CA GLN A 734 -18.68 33.61 19.37
C GLN A 734 -19.68 32.95 18.41
N LEU A 735 -20.94 32.88 18.81
CA LEU A 735 -22.04 32.32 18.02
C LEU A 735 -22.76 33.43 17.25
N ILE A 736 -22.74 33.37 15.92
CA ILE A 736 -23.40 34.32 15.02
C ILE A 736 -24.22 33.53 13.99
N HIS A 737 -25.53 33.77 13.89
CA HIS A 737 -26.40 33.13 12.88
C HIS A 737 -26.20 31.60 12.77
N ARG A 738 -26.07 30.91 13.91
CA ARG A 738 -25.80 29.46 14.08
C ARG A 738 -24.39 28.97 13.73
N LYS A 739 -23.41 29.85 13.51
CA LYS A 739 -22.01 29.47 13.30
C LYS A 739 -21.13 29.95 14.43
N TYR A 740 -20.26 29.06 14.90
CA TYR A 740 -19.18 29.40 15.82
C TYR A 740 -18.00 29.97 15.04
N THR A 741 -17.50 31.11 15.49
CA THR A 741 -16.32 31.77 14.92
C THR A 741 -15.38 32.18 16.04
N ASP A 742 -14.08 32.10 15.81
CA ASP A 742 -13.07 32.42 16.83
C ASP A 742 -13.16 33.91 17.24
N ILE A 743 -13.00 34.19 18.54
CA ILE A 743 -12.93 35.54 19.10
C ILE A 743 -11.79 35.60 20.13
N ARG A 744 -11.05 36.71 20.23
CA ARG A 744 -10.02 36.85 21.27
C ARG A 744 -10.66 37.16 22.62
N ILE A 745 -10.00 36.74 23.69
CA ILE A 745 -10.53 36.83 25.05
C ILE A 745 -10.86 38.26 25.51
N ASP A 746 -10.17 39.28 24.99
CA ASP A 746 -10.36 40.68 25.38
C ASP A 746 -11.05 41.53 24.29
N ASP A 747 -11.49 40.90 23.19
CA ASP A 747 -12.23 41.61 22.16
C ASP A 747 -13.63 41.99 22.66
N ILE A 748 -14.11 43.17 22.25
CA ILE A 748 -15.46 43.63 22.57
C ILE A 748 -16.46 42.82 21.75
N ILE A 749 -17.41 42.19 22.43
CA ILE A 749 -18.45 41.39 21.78
C ILE A 749 -19.43 42.31 21.05
N SER A 750 -19.62 42.06 19.75
CA SER A 750 -20.50 42.86 18.89
C SER A 750 -21.99 42.58 19.16
N ASN A 751 -22.86 43.52 18.80
CA ASN A 751 -24.30 43.44 19.05
C ASN A 751 -25.03 42.36 18.24
N ASN A 752 -24.40 41.69 17.29
CA ASN A 752 -24.98 40.62 16.48
C ASN A 752 -24.61 39.20 16.97
N VAL A 753 -23.97 39.10 18.14
CA VAL A 753 -23.51 37.83 18.72
C VAL A 753 -24.55 37.25 19.66
N LYS A 754 -24.96 35.99 19.43
CA LYS A 754 -25.98 35.28 20.20
C LYS A 754 -25.47 34.74 21.54
N GLY A 755 -24.22 34.32 21.58
CA GLY A 755 -23.58 33.78 22.79
C GLY A 755 -22.09 33.55 22.60
N ILE A 756 -21.41 33.21 23.69
CA ILE A 756 -19.99 32.86 23.72
C ILE A 756 -19.84 31.43 24.21
N CYS A 757 -19.01 30.65 23.53
CA CYS A 757 -18.67 29.27 23.87
C CYS A 757 -17.18 29.16 24.18
N PHE A 758 -16.89 28.58 25.34
CA PHE A 758 -15.55 28.24 25.81
C PHE A 758 -15.42 26.71 25.76
N GLU A 759 -14.47 26.20 25.00
CA GLU A 759 -14.33 24.75 24.76
C GLU A 759 -12.93 24.25 25.10
N SER A 760 -12.87 23.15 25.85
CA SER A 760 -11.65 22.38 26.17
C SER A 760 -11.90 20.88 25.94
N GLU A 761 -10.90 20.04 26.22
CA GLU A 761 -11.07 18.57 26.09
C GLU A 761 -12.13 17.99 27.04
N ILE A 762 -12.35 18.60 28.20
CA ILE A 762 -13.19 18.06 29.30
C ILE A 762 -14.37 18.94 29.70
N LEU A 763 -14.40 20.21 29.28
CA LEU A 763 -15.46 21.14 29.64
C LEU A 763 -15.81 22.08 28.48
N THR A 764 -17.11 22.21 28.21
CA THR A 764 -17.69 23.24 27.34
C THR A 764 -18.59 24.15 28.16
N VAL A 765 -18.40 25.46 28.08
CA VAL A 765 -19.26 26.46 28.74
C VAL A 765 -19.83 27.38 27.67
N GLU A 766 -21.14 27.45 27.57
CA GLU A 766 -21.85 28.28 26.60
C GLU A 766 -22.72 29.28 27.34
N VAL A 767 -22.60 30.56 27.01
CA VAL A 767 -23.28 31.67 27.70
C VAL A 767 -24.01 32.51 26.68
N MET A 768 -25.32 32.61 26.81
CA MET A 768 -26.21 33.19 25.82
C MET A 768 -26.66 34.59 26.24
N PHE A 769 -26.70 35.51 25.28
CA PHE A 769 -27.34 36.82 25.47
C PHE A 769 -28.87 36.66 25.50
N SER A 770 -29.56 37.60 26.14
CA SER A 770 -31.01 37.72 25.97
C SER A 770 -31.34 38.18 24.56
N GLU A 771 -32.22 37.41 23.91
CA GLU A 771 -32.77 37.78 22.60
C GLU A 771 -34.22 38.25 22.78
N LYS A 772 -34.37 39.53 23.12
CA LYS A 772 -35.66 40.21 22.95
C LYS A 772 -36.02 40.21 21.48
N TYR A 773 -37.31 40.19 21.19
CA TYR A 773 -37.80 40.24 19.82
C TYR A 773 -38.94 41.24 19.71
N SER A 774 -38.93 41.94 18.58
CA SER A 774 -39.90 42.97 18.23
C SER A 774 -40.76 42.51 17.07
N LEU A 775 -41.98 43.04 17.00
CA LEU A 775 -42.93 42.76 15.93
C LEU A 775 -42.80 43.79 14.81
N PHE A 776 -42.60 43.32 13.59
CA PHE A 776 -42.45 44.13 12.37
C PHE A 776 -43.59 43.83 11.39
N PHE A 777 -44.41 44.83 11.05
CA PHE A 777 -45.53 44.65 10.11
C PHE A 777 -45.10 44.68 8.64
N SER A 778 -45.81 43.91 7.83
CA SER A 778 -45.81 43.91 6.37
C SER A 778 -47.27 44.00 5.87
N GLY A 779 -47.63 45.07 5.15
CA GLY A 779 -49.04 45.41 4.87
C GLY A 779 -49.70 46.20 6.01
N PRO A 780 -50.93 46.74 5.87
CA PRO A 780 -51.37 47.86 6.70
C PRO A 780 -52.03 47.47 8.04
N PRO A 781 -51.46 47.89 9.19
CA PRO A 781 -52.18 48.02 10.46
C PRO A 781 -52.67 49.45 10.76
N THR A 782 -52.50 50.41 9.83
CA THR A 782 -52.69 51.87 10.05
C THR A 782 -53.43 52.62 8.92
N GLU A 783 -54.24 51.94 8.10
CA GLU A 783 -55.11 52.61 7.12
C GLU A 783 -56.42 53.12 7.76
N LEU A 784 -56.98 54.20 7.21
CA LEU A 784 -58.32 54.67 7.54
C LEU A 784 -59.34 53.61 7.13
N LEU A 785 -59.96 52.99 8.13
CA LEU A 785 -60.83 51.84 7.96
C LEU A 785 -62.19 52.24 7.38
N LYS A 786 -62.69 51.50 6.40
CA LYS A 786 -64.02 51.67 5.82
C LYS A 786 -64.98 50.60 6.33
N LEU A 787 -66.19 51.03 6.73
CA LEU A 787 -67.28 50.16 7.16
C LEU A 787 -67.59 49.10 6.08
N GLY A 788 -67.66 47.83 6.51
CA GLY A 788 -67.96 46.68 5.65
C GLY A 788 -66.79 46.11 4.86
N GLN A 789 -65.58 46.69 4.94
CA GLN A 789 -64.39 46.21 4.24
C GLN A 789 -63.60 45.20 5.10
N GLU A 790 -63.03 44.17 4.46
CA GLU A 790 -62.06 43.24 5.07
C GLU A 790 -60.64 43.77 4.90
N TYR A 791 -59.85 43.70 5.97
CA TYR A 791 -58.44 44.10 6.00
C TYR A 791 -57.58 42.91 6.39
N GLU A 792 -56.49 42.73 5.64
CA GLU A 792 -55.46 41.72 5.90
C GLU A 792 -54.19 42.41 6.40
N PHE A 793 -53.54 41.82 7.40
CA PHE A 793 -52.25 42.27 7.90
C PHE A 793 -51.32 41.08 8.06
N SER A 794 -50.02 41.35 7.95
CA SER A 794 -48.99 40.35 8.28
C SER A 794 -47.88 40.97 9.10
N PHE A 795 -47.17 40.16 9.88
CA PHE A 795 -46.03 40.59 10.66
C PHE A 795 -45.02 39.47 10.88
N GLU A 796 -43.77 39.87 11.09
CA GLU A 796 -42.67 39.00 11.49
C GLU A 796 -42.25 39.36 12.93
N LEU A 797 -41.92 38.36 13.73
CA LEU A 797 -41.22 38.57 15.00
C LEU A 797 -39.73 38.41 14.72
N LYS A 798 -38.93 39.42 15.01
CA LYS A 798 -37.47 39.35 14.82
C LYS A 798 -36.75 39.68 16.11
N THR A 799 -35.72 38.91 16.42
CA THR A 799 -34.83 39.22 17.54
C THR A 799 -34.16 40.56 17.30
N GLU A 800 -34.11 41.40 18.33
CA GLU A 800 -33.56 42.76 18.23
C GLU A 800 -32.04 42.74 18.04
N ARG A 801 -31.39 41.72 18.59
CA ARG A 801 -29.94 41.57 18.62
C ARG A 801 -29.40 40.92 17.34
N THR A 802 -30.00 39.81 16.90
CA THR A 802 -29.51 39.00 15.78
C THR A 802 -30.34 39.14 14.51
N ASN A 803 -31.51 39.81 14.57
CA ASN A 803 -32.45 39.98 13.46
C ASN A 803 -32.94 38.62 12.88
N GLU A 804 -32.98 37.59 13.72
CA GLU A 804 -33.47 36.25 13.39
C GLU A 804 -34.99 36.16 13.58
N SER A 805 -35.70 35.48 12.67
CA SER A 805 -37.14 35.30 12.76
C SER A 805 -37.53 34.33 13.90
N VAL A 806 -38.52 34.72 14.71
CA VAL A 806 -39.06 33.95 15.84
C VAL A 806 -40.42 33.38 15.45
N THR A 807 -40.51 32.05 15.35
CA THR A 807 -41.75 31.36 14.92
C THR A 807 -42.39 30.51 16.01
N THR A 808 -41.69 30.29 17.13
CA THR A 808 -42.05 29.29 18.15
C THR A 808 -42.94 29.82 19.28
N THR A 809 -43.25 31.12 19.32
CA THR A 809 -43.92 31.77 20.47
C THR A 809 -45.45 31.77 20.38
N ASN A 810 -46.02 31.28 19.27
CA ASN A 810 -47.46 31.15 19.03
C ASN A 810 -48.25 32.45 19.33
N PRO A 811 -48.03 33.52 18.53
CA PRO A 811 -48.67 34.81 18.75
C PRO A 811 -50.19 34.74 18.57
N ARG A 812 -50.89 35.67 19.22
CA ARG A 812 -52.35 35.82 19.19
C ARG A 812 -52.72 37.26 18.89
N ALA A 813 -53.62 37.45 17.94
CA ALA A 813 -54.17 38.76 17.60
C ALA A 813 -55.65 38.86 18.01
N LYS A 814 -56.05 40.02 18.53
CA LYS A 814 -57.45 40.28 18.91
C LYS A 814 -57.81 41.76 18.72
N LEU A 815 -59.10 42.03 18.50
CA LEU A 815 -59.66 43.38 18.46
C LEU A 815 -60.33 43.68 19.79
N HIS A 816 -59.88 44.74 20.45
CA HIS A 816 -60.40 45.15 21.75
C HIS A 816 -61.18 46.48 21.64
N PRO A 817 -62.44 46.54 22.08
CA PRO A 817 -63.25 47.76 22.05
C PRO A 817 -62.80 48.79 23.10
N LEU A 818 -62.57 50.04 22.71
CA LEU A 818 -62.02 51.10 23.57
C LEU A 818 -63.08 51.80 24.44
N ARG A 819 -64.30 52.01 23.92
CA ARG A 819 -65.37 52.77 24.61
C ARG A 819 -66.39 51.89 25.32
N ALA A 820 -66.27 50.57 25.22
CA ALA A 820 -67.14 49.61 25.91
C ALA A 820 -66.33 48.36 26.32
N PRO A 821 -65.50 48.45 27.38
CA PRO A 821 -64.59 47.38 27.80
C PRO A 821 -65.29 46.08 28.25
N SER A 822 -66.61 46.13 28.47
CA SER A 822 -67.45 44.98 28.82
C SER A 822 -67.87 44.13 27.62
N LEU A 823 -67.64 44.60 26.39
CA LEU A 823 -67.82 43.79 25.18
C LEU A 823 -66.64 42.82 25.03
N PRO A 824 -66.88 41.56 24.62
CA PRO A 824 -65.82 40.58 24.43
C PRO A 824 -64.89 40.99 23.27
N ASP A 825 -63.62 40.58 23.37
CA ASP A 825 -62.64 40.77 22.30
C ASP A 825 -62.96 39.87 21.10
N ASP A 826 -62.83 40.40 19.88
CA ASP A 826 -62.92 39.58 18.66
C ASP A 826 -61.54 38.97 18.37
N ILE A 827 -61.43 37.65 18.45
CA ILE A 827 -60.18 36.92 18.23
C ILE A 827 -59.91 36.79 16.72
N ILE A 828 -58.71 37.16 16.28
CA ILE A 828 -58.25 37.01 14.90
C ILE A 828 -57.43 35.73 14.80
N HIS A 829 -57.81 34.84 13.90
CA HIS A 829 -57.02 33.66 13.56
C HIS A 829 -55.78 34.08 12.76
N LEU A 830 -54.59 33.68 13.21
CA LEU A 830 -53.33 33.91 12.52
C LEU A 830 -52.89 32.63 11.78
N VAL A 831 -52.37 32.79 10.57
CA VAL A 831 -51.74 31.73 9.78
C VAL A 831 -50.25 32.05 9.68
N GLU A 832 -49.39 31.09 10.00
CA GLU A 832 -47.93 31.22 9.87
C GLU A 832 -47.46 30.54 8.59
N GLU A 833 -46.75 31.30 7.74
CA GLU A 833 -46.06 30.78 6.57
C GLU A 833 -44.66 31.39 6.46
N ASN A 834 -43.62 30.55 6.45
CA ASN A 834 -42.21 30.96 6.31
C ASN A 834 -41.75 32.06 7.29
N GLY A 835 -42.24 32.04 8.53
CA GLY A 835 -41.90 33.01 9.57
C GLY A 835 -42.68 34.32 9.55
N VAL A 836 -43.70 34.41 8.70
CA VAL A 836 -44.63 35.54 8.63
C VAL A 836 -45.99 35.11 9.18
N PHE A 837 -46.51 35.84 10.15
CA PHE A 837 -47.85 35.65 10.71
C PHE A 837 -48.85 36.56 10.01
N SER A 838 -49.87 35.99 9.39
CA SER A 838 -50.90 36.73 8.65
C SER A 838 -52.28 36.56 9.28
N GLY A 839 -53.06 37.63 9.38
CA GLY A 839 -54.41 37.63 9.92
C GLY A 839 -55.32 38.58 9.16
N LYS A 840 -56.64 38.41 9.33
CA LYS A 840 -57.62 39.28 8.69
C LYS A 840 -58.84 39.54 9.56
N PHE A 841 -59.47 40.70 9.38
CA PHE A 841 -60.68 41.09 10.09
C PHE A 841 -61.57 41.99 9.24
N THR A 842 -62.88 42.02 9.53
CA THR A 842 -63.87 42.87 8.83
C THR A 842 -64.34 44.00 9.73
N VAL A 843 -64.45 45.21 9.17
CA VAL A 843 -64.89 46.41 9.91
C VAL A 843 -66.41 46.42 10.02
N GLY A 844 -66.94 45.91 11.12
CA GLY A 844 -68.39 45.89 11.40
C GLY A 844 -68.92 47.20 12.01
N ASN A 845 -70.24 47.33 12.11
CA ASN A 845 -70.92 48.51 12.68
C ASN A 845 -70.47 48.89 14.11
N ASN A 846 -69.96 47.91 14.87
CA ASN A 846 -69.46 48.13 16.23
C ASN A 846 -68.20 49.02 16.27
N PHE A 847 -67.43 49.09 15.18
CA PHE A 847 -66.23 49.93 15.11
C PHE A 847 -66.57 51.42 15.24
N GLN A 848 -67.69 51.86 14.65
CA GLN A 848 -68.16 53.26 14.72
C GLN A 848 -68.60 53.64 16.14
N ASN A 849 -69.29 52.72 16.82
CA ASN A 849 -69.84 52.97 18.16
C ASN A 849 -68.77 52.91 19.26
N TYR A 850 -67.84 51.97 19.18
CA TYR A 850 -66.97 51.64 20.31
C TYR A 850 -65.49 51.97 20.11
N LYS A 851 -65.02 52.19 18.87
CA LYS A 851 -63.59 52.23 18.49
C LYS A 851 -62.83 50.97 18.91
N HIS A 852 -61.92 50.45 18.11
CA HIS A 852 -61.18 49.24 18.45
C HIS A 852 -59.68 49.48 18.42
N LYS A 853 -58.93 48.67 19.16
CA LYS A 853 -57.49 48.50 18.96
C LYS A 853 -57.17 47.06 18.61
N LEU A 854 -56.24 46.86 17.69
CA LEU A 854 -55.60 45.58 17.45
C LEU A 854 -54.55 45.35 18.54
N ILE A 855 -54.66 44.25 19.27
CA ILE A 855 -53.69 43.83 20.28
C ILE A 855 -53.07 42.52 19.82
N ILE A 856 -51.74 42.47 19.77
CA ILE A 856 -50.97 41.25 19.48
C ILE A 856 -50.16 40.88 20.71
N THR A 857 -50.30 39.64 21.15
CA THR A 857 -49.64 39.07 22.34
C THR A 857 -48.99 37.74 21.99
N ASP A 858 -48.10 37.24 22.83
CA ASP A 858 -47.65 35.85 22.79
C ASP A 858 -47.46 35.30 24.21
N VAL A 859 -46.88 34.10 24.34
CA VAL A 859 -46.67 33.46 25.65
C VAL A 859 -45.76 34.25 26.59
N LYS A 860 -44.86 35.11 26.08
CA LYS A 860 -43.93 35.92 26.89
C LYS A 860 -44.41 37.37 27.07
N ASN A 861 -45.25 37.88 26.17
CA ASN A 861 -45.64 39.28 26.07
C ASN A 861 -47.17 39.41 26.13
N ILE A 862 -47.73 39.07 27.29
CA ILE A 862 -49.16 39.25 27.57
C ILE A 862 -49.42 40.67 28.11
N THR A 863 -48.54 41.19 28.96
CA THR A 863 -48.61 42.55 29.51
C THR A 863 -47.18 43.04 29.84
N PRO A 864 -46.64 44.02 29.10
CA PRO A 864 -47.25 44.66 27.94
C PRO A 864 -47.35 43.70 26.73
N PRO A 865 -48.34 43.90 25.84
CA PRO A 865 -48.45 43.14 24.59
C PRO A 865 -47.34 43.50 23.60
N LEU A 866 -47.02 42.61 22.66
CA LEU A 866 -46.06 42.85 21.57
C LEU A 866 -46.40 44.11 20.77
N ARG A 867 -47.71 44.35 20.56
CA ARG A 867 -48.19 45.58 19.94
C ARG A 867 -49.62 45.89 20.36
N GLU A 868 -49.90 47.18 20.52
CA GLU A 868 -51.27 47.72 20.51
C GLU A 868 -51.37 48.81 19.44
N ILE A 869 -52.39 48.74 18.60
CA ILE A 869 -52.62 49.72 17.53
C ILE A 869 -54.08 50.17 17.54
N PRO A 870 -54.38 51.45 17.81
CA PRO A 870 -55.72 51.98 17.67
C PRO A 870 -56.13 51.99 16.19
N LEU A 871 -57.32 51.48 15.90
CA LEU A 871 -57.88 51.38 14.57
C LEU A 871 -58.82 52.57 14.33
N LEU A 872 -58.52 53.40 13.33
CA LEU A 872 -59.24 54.64 13.00
C LEU A 872 -60.13 54.43 11.77
N LEU A 873 -61.36 54.96 11.79
CA LEU A 873 -62.27 54.95 10.63
C LEU A 873 -62.02 56.17 9.73
N ASP A 874 -62.25 56.03 8.42
CA ASP A 874 -62.13 57.14 7.44
C ASP A 874 -63.05 58.34 7.78
N GLU A 875 -64.21 58.06 8.37
CA GLU A 875 -65.19 59.07 8.81
C GLU A 875 -64.79 59.83 10.09
N ASP A 876 -63.75 59.41 10.82
CA ASP A 876 -63.30 60.07 12.07
C ASP A 876 -62.40 61.31 11.83
N ASN A 877 -62.12 61.68 10.57
CA ASN A 877 -61.21 62.78 10.17
C ASN A 877 -61.92 64.04 9.60
N GLU A 878 -63.25 64.14 9.69
CA GLU A 878 -64.02 65.37 9.42
C GLU A 878 -64.47 66.10 10.69
#